data_AF-A0A3N5M1D8-F1
#
_entry.id   AF-A0A3N5M1D8-F1
#
_cell.length_a   1.000
_cell.length_b   1.000
_cell.length_c   1.000
_cell.angle_alpha   90.00
_cell.angle_beta   90.00
_cell.angle_gamma   90.00
#
_symmetry.space_group_name_H-M   'P 1'
#
loop_
_entity.id
_entity.type
_entity.pdbx_description
1 polymer ?
#
loop_
_entity_poly.entity_id
_entity_poly.type
_entity_poly.pdbx_seq_one_letter_code
_entity_poly.pdbx_strand_id
1 'polypeptide(L)'
;MPEQLLRCLRHVGIRPGQMVVFEAPHLAPESPDFFHALLAALQGLIGERGTLVVPTCTATEGLPKEPFDPALSPSEAGAFSEFFRKQPGVVRSHNATHSVAALGPLAESVTAGHRAAGPRRSPWGDAAFGIGSPWDLLLEHHALWLLVGADWSSSFLIDYVRTLDHQRHFSELKRPAFPSFKPALLGRELVRAGIAKRAAACPGLVVAFEARSAVDKALEILDDRPEKLGPSREFRRSLEILRQVRQQGHLQAGAAKSVITPPIPAVRWDGKPLVGTYRDLYARAVFLSDGACSLGLVLCDLLGISRSLADRIRQLVTARLGLPPDRLMIACTHAHSTPDTLGSGYEEGGYLSGLVETVAETVARAARAATGARFGWRRTRGRGISLSRRVRLKDGKVFTVRYGVPSTWRVAASAIAGRGKTDPDLTVMRIEDLEGNLIAGLSNFGCHPSIALASNQVSGDLSGEAMAALERVFDDSPVFLCTNGAGGDVDPTGEIAPWGPRDQVSASRVGRILASQILESLERTQVQEATKLGVSSRVVSLPVRDDWISLLEEEQARMCQEFAGEWQLSDSIREVLSRRRIETEVQVFRLGDLALVGLPGEVLVEMGQKIKAGTGGPGVAIIQLTNDDIGYIPTHRAFSEGGYEVGRHLWGRAKPEAEDILVPTARELIEELFRR
;
A
#
# COMPACT_ATOMS: atom_id res chain seq x y z
N MET A 1 -22.03 49.98 -26.92
CA MET A 1 -21.83 48.52 -27.08
C MET A 1 -23.09 47.66 -27.34
N PRO A 2 -24.36 48.06 -27.05
CA PRO A 2 -25.53 47.18 -27.16
C PRO A 2 -25.84 46.76 -28.60
N GLU A 3 -25.89 47.71 -29.54
CA GLU A 3 -26.14 47.41 -30.95
C GLU A 3 -25.05 46.53 -31.58
N GLN A 4 -23.82 46.63 -31.08
CA GLN A 4 -22.71 45.83 -31.57
C GLN A 4 -22.84 44.38 -31.07
N LEU A 5 -23.14 44.19 -29.78
CA LEU A 5 -23.44 42.86 -29.23
C LEU A 5 -24.66 42.24 -29.94
N LEU A 6 -25.75 42.99 -30.10
CA LEU A 6 -26.96 42.53 -30.81
C LEU A 6 -26.69 42.18 -32.28
N ARG A 7 -25.87 42.96 -32.98
CA ARG A 7 -25.42 42.64 -34.35
C ARG A 7 -24.56 41.38 -34.39
N CYS A 8 -23.70 41.19 -33.39
CA CYS A 8 -22.84 40.01 -33.28
C CYS A 8 -23.68 38.75 -32.97
N LEU A 9 -24.64 38.81 -32.04
CA LEU A 9 -25.54 37.70 -31.74
C LEU A 9 -26.33 37.23 -33.00
N ARG A 10 -26.75 38.17 -33.85
CA ARG A 10 -27.38 37.85 -35.15
C ARG A 10 -26.47 37.09 -36.12
N HIS A 11 -25.14 37.26 -36.02
CA HIS A 11 -24.15 36.65 -36.93
C HIS A 11 -23.54 35.35 -36.41
N VAL A 12 -23.78 34.99 -35.15
CA VAL A 12 -23.14 33.84 -34.49
C VAL A 12 -23.72 32.48 -34.93
N GLY A 13 -24.76 32.49 -35.78
CA GLY A 13 -25.32 31.28 -36.38
C GLY A 13 -26.38 30.58 -35.53
N ILE A 14 -27.01 31.33 -34.61
CA ILE A 14 -28.21 30.88 -33.86
C ILE A 14 -29.33 30.60 -34.86
N ARG A 15 -29.98 29.44 -34.75
CA ARG A 15 -31.13 29.06 -35.57
C ARG A 15 -32.41 29.08 -34.73
N PRO A 16 -33.56 29.47 -35.31
CA PRO A 16 -34.85 29.34 -34.64
C PRO A 16 -35.10 27.92 -34.16
N GLY A 17 -35.64 27.76 -32.95
CA GLY A 17 -35.91 26.48 -32.30
C GLY A 17 -34.73 25.87 -31.54
N GLN A 18 -33.54 26.48 -31.57
CA GLN A 18 -32.37 25.93 -30.87
C GLN A 18 -32.41 26.20 -29.36
N MET A 19 -31.74 25.31 -28.62
CA MET A 19 -31.35 25.55 -27.24
C MET A 19 -30.06 26.38 -27.22
N VAL A 20 -30.09 27.51 -26.54
CA VAL A 20 -28.96 28.43 -26.44
C VAL A 20 -28.60 28.62 -24.97
N VAL A 21 -27.34 28.38 -24.63
CA VAL A 21 -26.80 28.76 -23.33
C VAL A 21 -26.18 30.14 -23.44
N PHE A 22 -26.60 31.08 -22.60
CA PHE A 22 -26.05 32.42 -22.55
C PHE A 22 -25.31 32.63 -21.24
N GLU A 23 -24.00 32.84 -21.33
CA GLU A 23 -23.10 33.00 -20.19
C GLU A 23 -22.33 34.31 -20.33
N ALA A 24 -22.55 35.23 -19.40
CA ALA A 24 -22.00 36.59 -19.48
C ALA A 24 -21.58 37.12 -18.09
N PRO A 25 -20.58 36.49 -17.44
CA PRO A 25 -20.28 36.71 -16.02
C PRO A 25 -19.84 38.15 -15.71
N HIS A 26 -19.20 38.82 -16.68
CA HIS A 26 -18.66 40.18 -16.52
C HIS A 26 -19.51 41.24 -17.22
N LEU A 27 -20.69 40.89 -17.75
CA LEU A 27 -21.55 41.83 -18.46
C LEU A 27 -22.29 42.73 -17.47
N ALA A 28 -21.97 44.02 -17.49
CA ALA A 28 -22.65 45.05 -16.71
C ALA A 28 -23.78 45.71 -17.52
N PRO A 29 -24.89 46.12 -16.88
CA PRO A 29 -25.96 46.85 -17.56
C PRO A 29 -25.52 48.27 -17.91
N GLU A 30 -25.76 48.68 -19.16
CA GLU A 30 -25.48 50.05 -19.63
C GLU A 30 -26.64 51.03 -19.36
N SER A 31 -27.84 50.52 -19.11
CA SER A 31 -29.06 51.28 -18.79
C SER A 31 -30.06 50.40 -18.02
N PRO A 32 -31.09 50.97 -17.38
CA PRO A 32 -32.13 50.19 -16.69
C PRO A 32 -32.81 49.14 -17.57
N ASP A 33 -33.02 49.45 -18.85
CA ASP A 33 -33.71 48.57 -19.81
C ASP A 33 -32.76 47.64 -20.58
N PHE A 34 -31.44 47.73 -20.34
CA PHE A 34 -30.44 47.03 -21.13
C PHE A 34 -30.66 45.51 -21.15
N PHE A 35 -30.87 44.90 -19.98
CA PHE A 35 -31.07 43.45 -19.90
C PHE A 35 -32.44 43.01 -20.44
N HIS A 36 -33.47 43.84 -20.34
CA HIS A 36 -34.76 43.58 -20.98
C HIS A 36 -34.63 43.57 -22.51
N ALA A 37 -33.94 44.57 -23.08
CA ALA A 37 -33.67 44.62 -24.51
C ALA A 37 -32.82 43.45 -24.99
N LEU A 38 -31.80 43.05 -24.22
CA LEU A 38 -30.95 41.90 -24.52
C LEU A 38 -31.74 40.58 -24.48
N LEU A 39 -32.57 40.38 -23.44
CA LEU A 39 -33.41 39.19 -23.33
C LEU A 39 -34.40 39.10 -24.50
N ALA A 40 -35.09 40.20 -24.83
CA ALA A 40 -36.01 40.25 -25.96
C ALA A 40 -35.30 39.91 -27.29
N ALA A 41 -34.07 40.38 -27.46
CA ALA A 41 -33.29 40.04 -28.65
C ALA A 41 -32.87 38.57 -28.70
N LEU A 42 -32.44 37.99 -27.58
CA LEU A 42 -32.12 36.56 -27.49
C LEU A 42 -33.35 35.70 -27.80
N GLN A 43 -34.51 36.03 -27.24
CA GLN A 43 -35.78 35.35 -27.52
C GLN A 43 -36.20 35.51 -28.98
N GLY A 44 -36.04 36.70 -29.56
CA GLY A 44 -36.31 36.93 -30.98
C GLY A 44 -35.40 36.13 -31.91
N LEU A 45 -34.15 35.85 -31.50
CA LEU A 45 -33.20 35.05 -32.26
C LEU A 45 -33.51 33.55 -32.24
N ILE A 46 -33.87 33.02 -31.06
CA ILE A 46 -34.20 31.59 -30.90
C ILE A 46 -35.65 31.28 -31.28
N GLY A 47 -36.53 32.28 -31.29
CA GLY A 47 -37.96 32.14 -31.59
C GLY A 47 -38.75 31.37 -30.50
N GLU A 48 -40.06 31.26 -30.69
CA GLU A 48 -40.99 30.65 -29.71
C GLU A 48 -40.73 29.17 -29.42
N ARG A 49 -40.08 28.47 -30.35
CA ARG A 49 -39.68 27.07 -30.20
C ARG A 49 -38.30 26.89 -29.55
N GLY A 50 -37.55 27.96 -29.36
CA GLY A 50 -36.22 27.93 -28.77
C GLY A 50 -36.25 27.94 -27.25
N THR A 51 -35.19 27.46 -26.62
CA THR A 51 -35.03 27.50 -25.15
C THR A 51 -33.74 28.23 -24.79
N LEU A 52 -33.84 29.29 -24.00
CA LEU A 52 -32.71 30.02 -23.46
C LEU A 52 -32.35 29.47 -22.09
N VAL A 53 -31.09 29.11 -21.88
CA VAL A 53 -30.56 28.61 -20.61
C VAL A 53 -29.45 29.55 -20.14
N VAL A 54 -29.41 29.86 -18.85
CA VAL A 54 -28.41 30.74 -18.24
C VAL A 54 -27.87 30.05 -16.98
N PRO A 55 -26.54 29.81 -16.88
CA PRO A 55 -25.95 29.35 -15.63
C PRO A 55 -26.27 30.34 -14.51
N THR A 56 -26.87 29.85 -13.41
CA THR A 56 -27.23 30.64 -12.23
C THR A 56 -26.45 30.20 -11.00
N CYS A 57 -25.20 29.78 -11.22
CA CYS A 57 -24.36 29.14 -10.22
C CYS A 57 -24.14 30.03 -8.98
N THR A 58 -23.90 29.36 -7.86
CA THR A 58 -23.59 29.87 -6.52
C THR A 58 -22.29 29.23 -6.04
N ALA A 59 -21.27 29.27 -6.89
CA ALA A 59 -20.08 28.41 -6.83
C ALA A 59 -18.93 28.95 -5.95
N THR A 60 -19.04 30.14 -5.34
CA THR A 60 -17.98 30.68 -4.48
C THR A 60 -17.76 29.80 -3.24
N GLU A 61 -16.55 29.28 -3.05
CA GLU A 61 -16.15 28.47 -1.88
C GLU A 61 -16.00 29.31 -0.60
N GLY A 62 -16.17 28.68 0.57
CA GLY A 62 -15.53 29.17 1.82
C GLY A 62 -16.38 29.94 2.85
N LEU A 63 -17.71 29.92 2.78
CA LEU A 63 -18.57 30.47 3.85
C LEU A 63 -19.73 29.52 4.13
N PRO A 64 -20.28 29.43 5.35
CA PRO A 64 -21.59 28.84 5.54
C PRO A 64 -22.58 29.64 4.68
N LYS A 65 -23.08 29.04 3.60
CA LYS A 65 -24.17 29.60 2.80
C LYS A 65 -25.49 29.18 3.44
N GLU A 66 -26.47 30.08 3.38
CA GLU A 66 -27.86 29.72 3.66
C GLU A 66 -28.28 28.52 2.80
N PRO A 67 -29.20 27.67 3.27
CA PRO A 67 -29.77 26.60 2.46
C PRO A 67 -30.21 27.13 1.09
N PHE A 68 -29.78 26.44 0.03
CA PHE A 68 -30.10 26.85 -1.33
C PHE A 68 -31.60 26.74 -1.58
N ASP A 69 -32.18 27.84 -2.03
CA ASP A 69 -33.55 27.93 -2.51
C ASP A 69 -33.50 28.47 -3.94
N PRO A 70 -33.99 27.70 -4.94
CA PRO A 70 -34.01 28.15 -6.33
C PRO A 70 -34.64 29.54 -6.53
N ALA A 71 -35.67 29.87 -5.75
CA ALA A 71 -36.39 31.14 -5.84
C ALA A 71 -35.64 32.29 -5.14
N LEU A 72 -35.03 32.05 -3.99
CA LEU A 72 -34.47 33.12 -3.15
C LEU A 72 -32.98 33.33 -3.35
N SER A 73 -32.20 32.26 -3.49
CA SER A 73 -30.74 32.35 -3.51
C SER A 73 -30.25 33.20 -4.69
N PRO A 74 -29.43 34.25 -4.47
CA PRO A 74 -28.88 35.06 -5.56
C PRO A 74 -27.96 34.24 -6.45
N SER A 75 -27.84 34.61 -7.72
CA SER A 75 -26.83 34.04 -8.61
C SER A 75 -25.51 34.80 -8.49
N GLU A 76 -24.41 34.04 -8.46
CA GLU A 76 -23.04 34.54 -8.49
C GLU A 76 -22.44 34.51 -9.92
N ALA A 77 -23.22 34.07 -10.92
CA ALA A 77 -22.80 33.92 -12.31
C ALA A 77 -22.88 35.22 -13.15
N GLY A 78 -22.93 36.38 -12.50
CA GLY A 78 -22.97 37.71 -13.12
C GLY A 78 -24.34 38.39 -13.10
N ALA A 79 -24.36 39.67 -13.43
CA ALA A 79 -25.54 40.53 -13.29
C ALA A 79 -26.71 40.11 -14.21
N PHE A 80 -26.42 39.67 -15.44
CA PHE A 80 -27.46 39.15 -16.34
C PHE A 80 -28.09 37.87 -15.81
N SER A 81 -27.31 36.98 -15.20
CA SER A 81 -27.82 35.75 -14.59
C SER A 81 -28.81 36.04 -13.45
N GLU A 82 -28.44 36.96 -12.55
CA GLU A 82 -29.31 37.41 -11.45
C GLU A 82 -30.59 38.10 -11.96
N PHE A 83 -30.47 38.90 -13.02
CA PHE A 83 -31.62 39.48 -13.70
C PHE A 83 -32.52 38.39 -14.32
N PHE A 84 -31.93 37.44 -15.04
CA PHE A 84 -32.64 36.42 -15.81
C PHE A 84 -33.45 35.49 -14.91
N ARG A 85 -32.87 34.99 -13.80
CA ARG A 85 -33.57 34.06 -12.89
C ARG A 85 -34.86 34.63 -12.28
N LYS A 86 -35.03 35.96 -12.29
CA LYS A 86 -36.20 36.66 -11.74
C LYS A 86 -37.28 36.96 -12.78
N GLN A 87 -37.05 36.65 -14.06
CA GLN A 87 -38.01 36.98 -15.11
C GLN A 87 -39.23 36.05 -15.07
N PRO A 88 -40.41 36.55 -15.47
CA PRO A 88 -41.61 35.71 -15.58
C PRO A 88 -41.39 34.50 -16.50
N GLY A 89 -41.85 33.33 -16.05
CA GLY A 89 -41.76 32.07 -16.81
C GLY A 89 -40.38 31.39 -16.76
N VAL A 90 -39.40 31.97 -16.07
CA VAL A 90 -38.09 31.34 -15.89
C VAL A 90 -38.15 30.30 -14.77
N VAL A 91 -37.65 29.09 -15.04
CA VAL A 91 -37.54 28.01 -14.07
C VAL A 91 -36.07 27.79 -13.73
N ARG A 92 -35.74 27.55 -12.46
CA ARG A 92 -34.36 27.31 -12.01
C ARG A 92 -34.20 25.92 -11.42
N SER A 93 -33.14 25.24 -11.83
CA SER A 93 -32.80 23.91 -11.33
C SER A 93 -32.37 23.92 -9.87
N HIS A 94 -32.67 22.84 -9.15
CA HIS A 94 -32.42 22.73 -7.72
C HIS A 94 -31.02 22.15 -7.41
N ASN A 95 -29.98 22.99 -7.48
CA ASN A 95 -28.62 22.62 -7.07
C ASN A 95 -27.90 23.78 -6.37
N ALA A 96 -27.25 23.49 -5.24
CA ALA A 96 -26.68 24.48 -4.34
C ALA A 96 -25.40 25.18 -4.84
N THR A 97 -24.78 24.67 -5.91
CA THR A 97 -23.53 25.23 -6.45
C THR A 97 -23.66 25.54 -7.94
N HIS A 98 -24.19 24.62 -8.75
CA HIS A 98 -24.17 24.68 -10.21
C HIS A 98 -25.55 24.74 -10.84
N SER A 99 -26.51 25.43 -10.20
CA SER A 99 -27.84 25.62 -10.79
C SER A 99 -27.82 26.38 -12.12
N VAL A 100 -28.76 26.06 -13.00
CA VAL A 100 -29.09 26.77 -14.23
C VAL A 100 -30.53 27.25 -14.19
N ALA A 101 -30.83 28.37 -14.86
CA ALA A 101 -32.19 28.83 -15.12
C ALA A 101 -32.50 28.72 -16.61
N ALA A 102 -33.76 28.47 -16.95
CA ALA A 102 -34.18 28.28 -18.33
C ALA A 102 -35.52 28.95 -18.63
N LEU A 103 -35.71 29.37 -19.88
CA LEU A 103 -36.92 29.97 -20.42
C LEU A 103 -37.21 29.41 -21.82
N GLY A 104 -38.42 28.89 -22.03
CA GLY A 104 -38.86 28.31 -23.29
C GLY A 104 -39.45 26.90 -23.13
N PRO A 105 -39.80 26.21 -24.23
CA PRO A 105 -40.54 24.95 -24.19
C PRO A 105 -39.85 23.80 -23.45
N LEU A 106 -38.51 23.82 -23.34
CA LEU A 106 -37.73 22.78 -22.63
C LEU A 106 -37.24 23.23 -21.24
N ALA A 107 -37.71 24.38 -20.73
CA ALA A 107 -37.20 24.93 -19.47
C ALA A 107 -37.43 23.99 -18.28
N GLU A 108 -38.64 23.43 -18.15
CA GLU A 108 -38.96 22.50 -17.07
C GLU A 108 -38.16 21.21 -17.19
N SER A 109 -38.10 20.61 -18.38
CA SER A 109 -37.40 19.32 -18.57
C SER A 109 -35.90 19.43 -18.34
N VAL A 110 -35.26 20.53 -18.76
CA VAL A 110 -33.80 20.74 -18.57
C VAL A 110 -33.46 21.06 -17.12
N THR A 111 -34.35 21.71 -16.37
CA THR A 111 -34.07 22.13 -14.99
C THR A 111 -34.55 21.13 -13.92
N ALA A 112 -35.48 20.25 -14.29
CA ALA A 112 -36.00 19.20 -13.42
C ALA A 112 -34.92 18.20 -13.00
N GLY A 113 -35.14 17.52 -11.87
CA GLY A 113 -34.31 16.38 -11.45
C GLY A 113 -32.89 16.71 -10.97
N HIS A 114 -32.40 17.95 -11.10
CA HIS A 114 -31.01 18.29 -10.76
C HIS A 114 -30.58 17.91 -9.33
N ARG A 115 -31.49 18.00 -8.36
CA ARG A 115 -31.23 17.57 -6.97
C ARG A 115 -30.96 16.07 -6.85
N ALA A 116 -31.56 15.27 -7.72
CA ALA A 116 -31.51 13.81 -7.73
C ALA A 116 -30.60 13.26 -8.85
N ALA A 117 -29.81 14.12 -9.51
CA ALA A 117 -28.87 13.69 -10.53
C ALA A 117 -27.89 12.65 -9.96
N GLY A 118 -27.62 11.60 -10.74
CA GLY A 118 -26.81 10.45 -10.30
C GLY A 118 -25.38 10.86 -9.95
N PRO A 119 -24.69 10.17 -9.04
CA PRO A 119 -23.49 10.74 -8.44
C PRO A 119 -22.34 10.84 -9.45
N ARG A 120 -21.80 12.05 -9.64
CA ARG A 120 -20.52 12.29 -10.28
C ARG A 120 -19.64 13.10 -9.31
N ARG A 121 -18.60 12.46 -8.77
CA ARG A 121 -17.74 13.05 -7.73
C ARG A 121 -17.11 14.34 -8.23
N SER A 122 -17.32 15.42 -7.49
CA SER A 122 -16.73 16.74 -7.78
C SER A 122 -16.52 17.53 -6.47
N PRO A 123 -15.65 18.55 -6.47
CA PRO A 123 -15.49 19.46 -5.33
C PRO A 123 -16.79 20.16 -4.91
N TRP A 124 -17.79 20.21 -5.80
CA TRP A 124 -19.06 20.91 -5.59
C TRP A 124 -20.22 20.00 -5.21
N GLY A 125 -19.93 18.73 -4.94
CA GLY A 125 -20.89 17.69 -4.58
C GLY A 125 -21.30 16.80 -5.75
N ASP A 126 -21.81 15.61 -5.42
CA ASP A 126 -22.07 14.54 -6.40
C ASP A 126 -23.19 14.88 -7.40
N ALA A 127 -24.10 15.78 -7.04
CA ALA A 127 -25.23 16.17 -7.88
C ALA A 127 -24.95 17.39 -8.78
N ALA A 128 -23.88 18.17 -8.53
CA ALA A 128 -23.58 19.41 -9.27
C ALA A 128 -23.44 19.19 -10.78
N PHE A 129 -22.80 18.10 -11.14
CA PHE A 129 -22.61 17.65 -12.51
C PHE A 129 -22.96 16.18 -12.62
N GLY A 130 -23.96 15.74 -11.84
CA GLY A 130 -24.39 14.36 -11.79
C GLY A 130 -24.96 13.87 -13.13
N ILE A 131 -25.09 12.55 -13.26
CA ILE A 131 -25.72 11.93 -14.43
C ILE A 131 -27.17 12.42 -14.53
N GLY A 132 -27.53 13.00 -15.68
CA GLY A 132 -28.85 13.61 -15.90
C GLY A 132 -29.04 14.99 -15.27
N SER A 133 -27.95 15.64 -14.82
CA SER A 133 -27.98 17.07 -14.47
C SER A 133 -28.32 17.93 -15.70
N PRO A 134 -28.77 19.18 -15.52
CA PRO A 134 -28.96 20.11 -16.63
C PRO A 134 -27.73 20.23 -17.52
N TRP A 135 -26.53 20.07 -16.97
CA TRP A 135 -25.28 20.07 -17.73
C TRP A 135 -25.17 18.90 -18.71
N ASP A 136 -25.56 17.68 -18.31
CA ASP A 136 -25.65 16.54 -19.22
C ASP A 136 -26.74 16.78 -20.29
N LEU A 137 -27.91 17.28 -19.90
CA LEU A 137 -29.02 17.55 -20.81
C LEU A 137 -28.68 18.63 -21.87
N LEU A 138 -27.91 19.65 -21.49
CA LEU A 138 -27.40 20.66 -22.42
C LEU A 138 -26.51 20.05 -23.52
N LEU A 139 -25.75 19.01 -23.19
CA LEU A 139 -24.94 18.27 -24.15
C LEU A 139 -25.79 17.35 -25.03
N GLU A 140 -26.77 16.66 -24.45
CA GLU A 140 -27.71 15.79 -25.19
C GLU A 140 -28.53 16.58 -26.22
N HIS A 141 -28.90 17.82 -25.88
CA HIS A 141 -29.63 18.72 -26.77
C HIS A 141 -28.74 19.49 -27.76
N HIS A 142 -27.43 19.21 -27.79
CA HIS A 142 -26.46 19.92 -28.62
C HIS A 142 -26.57 21.45 -28.50
N ALA A 143 -26.68 21.95 -27.27
CA ALA A 143 -26.95 23.36 -27.02
C ALA A 143 -25.83 24.26 -27.58
N LEU A 144 -26.21 25.39 -28.17
CA LEU A 144 -25.26 26.40 -28.63
C LEU A 144 -24.90 27.32 -27.47
N TRP A 145 -23.63 27.29 -27.05
CA TRP A 145 -23.13 28.13 -25.97
C TRP A 145 -22.63 29.48 -26.49
N LEU A 146 -23.04 30.55 -25.82
CA LEU A 146 -22.63 31.92 -26.08
C LEU A 146 -21.93 32.46 -24.84
N LEU A 147 -20.60 32.53 -24.89
CA LEU A 147 -19.78 33.12 -23.85
C LEU A 147 -19.48 34.58 -24.21
N VAL A 148 -20.03 35.51 -23.43
CA VAL A 148 -20.04 36.93 -23.75
C VAL A 148 -19.20 37.75 -22.76
N GLY A 149 -18.30 38.58 -23.29
CA GLY A 149 -17.45 39.48 -22.50
C GLY A 149 -16.50 38.76 -21.54
N ALA A 150 -16.22 37.49 -21.79
CA ALA A 150 -15.46 36.62 -20.92
C ALA A 150 -14.60 35.65 -21.73
N ASP A 151 -13.59 35.07 -21.08
CA ASP A 151 -12.86 33.92 -21.61
C ASP A 151 -13.26 32.65 -20.85
N TRP A 152 -12.75 31.52 -21.32
CA TRP A 152 -13.05 30.20 -20.79
C TRP A 152 -12.75 30.05 -19.29
N SER A 153 -11.89 30.90 -18.71
CA SER A 153 -11.59 30.91 -17.27
C SER A 153 -12.75 31.38 -16.42
N SER A 154 -13.78 31.99 -17.02
CA SER A 154 -15.00 32.41 -16.34
C SER A 154 -16.20 31.55 -16.71
N SER A 155 -16.02 30.49 -17.50
CA SER A 155 -17.12 29.60 -17.91
C SER A 155 -17.28 28.44 -16.95
N PHE A 156 -18.49 28.25 -16.43
CA PHE A 156 -18.85 27.11 -15.58
C PHE A 156 -18.83 25.77 -16.33
N LEU A 157 -18.81 25.78 -17.68
CA LEU A 157 -18.63 24.57 -18.48
C LEU A 157 -17.26 23.91 -18.23
N ILE A 158 -16.25 24.68 -17.80
CA ILE A 158 -14.95 24.13 -17.44
C ILE A 158 -15.03 23.20 -16.24
N ASP A 159 -15.84 23.54 -15.26
CA ASP A 159 -16.02 22.73 -14.06
C ASP A 159 -16.72 21.41 -14.40
N TYR A 160 -17.65 21.45 -15.36
CA TYR A 160 -18.23 20.25 -15.96
C TYR A 160 -17.19 19.39 -16.72
N VAL A 161 -16.35 19.99 -17.57
CA VAL A 161 -15.26 19.29 -18.28
C VAL A 161 -14.31 18.61 -17.29
N ARG A 162 -13.88 19.33 -16.23
CA ARG A 162 -13.01 18.76 -15.18
C ARG A 162 -13.66 17.59 -14.47
N THR A 163 -14.96 17.67 -14.24
CA THR A 163 -15.71 16.60 -13.57
C THR A 163 -15.84 15.36 -14.46
N LEU A 164 -16.07 15.54 -15.77
CA LEU A 164 -16.09 14.42 -16.72
C LEU A 164 -14.72 13.76 -16.86
N ASP A 165 -13.65 14.53 -16.95
CA ASP A 165 -12.28 14.01 -16.99
C ASP A 165 -11.94 13.24 -15.71
N HIS A 166 -12.29 13.79 -14.54
CA HIS A 166 -12.11 13.11 -13.26
C HIS A 166 -12.86 11.78 -13.18
N GLN A 167 -14.11 11.75 -13.66
CA GLN A 167 -14.91 10.53 -13.70
C GLN A 167 -14.25 9.45 -14.57
N ARG A 168 -13.71 9.80 -15.74
CA ARG A 168 -13.06 8.85 -16.66
C ARG A 168 -11.88 8.13 -16.00
N HIS A 169 -11.16 8.81 -15.11
CA HIS A 169 -9.98 8.25 -14.45
C HIS A 169 -10.30 7.48 -13.16
N PHE A 170 -11.53 7.56 -12.64
CA PHE A 170 -11.92 6.92 -11.38
C PHE A 170 -12.01 5.39 -11.46
N SER A 171 -12.21 4.83 -12.64
CA SER A 171 -12.17 3.39 -12.88
C SER A 171 -10.76 2.81 -12.91
N GLU A 172 -9.75 3.66 -13.14
CA GLU A 172 -8.36 3.24 -13.31
C GLU A 172 -7.52 3.56 -12.07
N LEU A 173 -7.80 4.68 -11.41
CA LEU A 173 -7.09 5.13 -10.21
C LEU A 173 -8.04 5.17 -9.01
N LYS A 174 -7.56 4.77 -7.83
CA LYS A 174 -8.28 4.86 -6.55
C LYS A 174 -8.58 6.30 -6.16
N ARG A 175 -7.63 7.22 -6.44
CA ARG A 175 -7.72 8.64 -6.07
C ARG A 175 -7.09 9.54 -7.15
N PRO A 176 -7.71 9.67 -8.34
CA PRO A 176 -7.23 10.59 -9.35
C PRO A 176 -7.30 12.03 -8.81
N ALA A 177 -6.26 12.82 -9.08
CA ALA A 177 -6.25 14.24 -8.75
C ALA A 177 -7.36 14.95 -9.53
N PHE A 178 -8.06 15.89 -8.89
CA PHE A 178 -9.06 16.68 -9.61
C PHE A 178 -8.36 17.56 -10.66
N PRO A 179 -8.84 17.61 -11.91
CA PRO A 179 -8.14 18.28 -13.00
C PRO A 179 -7.94 19.78 -12.74
N SER A 180 -6.67 20.19 -12.73
CA SER A 180 -6.27 21.58 -12.50
C SER A 180 -5.33 22.05 -13.61
N PHE A 181 -5.83 22.96 -14.44
CA PHE A 181 -5.16 23.51 -15.61
C PHE A 181 -5.71 24.92 -15.92
N LYS A 182 -5.05 25.65 -16.83
CA LYS A 182 -5.41 27.02 -17.20
C LYS A 182 -6.54 27.02 -18.26
N PRO A 183 -7.78 27.42 -17.92
CA PRO A 183 -8.88 27.30 -18.87
C PRO A 183 -8.75 28.20 -20.11
N ALA A 184 -8.11 29.37 -19.98
CA ALA A 184 -7.76 30.22 -21.12
C ALA A 184 -6.85 29.55 -22.16
N LEU A 185 -6.06 28.52 -21.78
CA LEU A 185 -5.28 27.73 -22.75
C LEU A 185 -6.16 26.70 -23.46
N LEU A 186 -7.08 26.04 -22.74
CA LEU A 186 -8.06 25.14 -23.33
C LEU A 186 -8.91 25.87 -24.37
N GLY A 187 -9.42 27.05 -24.02
CA GLY A 187 -10.17 27.90 -24.95
C GLY A 187 -9.41 28.26 -26.22
N ARG A 188 -8.09 28.48 -26.13
CA ARG A 188 -7.23 28.73 -27.30
C ARG A 188 -7.11 27.49 -28.18
N GLU A 189 -6.95 26.30 -27.60
CA GLU A 189 -6.90 25.06 -28.36
C GLU A 189 -8.24 24.74 -29.04
N LEU A 190 -9.38 25.00 -28.38
CA LEU A 190 -10.71 24.83 -28.98
C LEU A 190 -10.95 25.78 -30.15
N VAL A 191 -10.47 27.03 -30.07
CA VAL A 191 -10.52 27.97 -31.20
C VAL A 191 -9.61 27.49 -32.35
N ARG A 192 -8.38 27.04 -32.03
CA ARG A 192 -7.45 26.50 -33.03
C ARG A 192 -8.00 25.25 -33.73
N ALA A 193 -8.75 24.42 -33.01
CA ALA A 193 -9.43 23.23 -33.55
C ALA A 193 -10.69 23.56 -34.37
N GLY A 194 -11.09 24.83 -34.46
CA GLY A 194 -12.30 25.26 -35.18
C GLY A 194 -13.61 24.95 -34.45
N ILE A 195 -13.55 24.43 -33.22
CA ILE A 195 -14.71 24.09 -32.40
C ILE A 195 -15.36 25.35 -31.81
N ALA A 196 -14.52 26.25 -31.27
CA ALA A 196 -14.98 27.53 -30.75
C ALA A 196 -14.72 28.65 -31.75
N LYS A 197 -15.76 29.43 -32.05
CA LYS A 197 -15.70 30.52 -33.02
C LYS A 197 -15.79 31.85 -32.29
N ARG A 198 -14.86 32.76 -32.59
CA ARG A 198 -14.97 34.16 -32.19
C ARG A 198 -15.79 34.89 -33.24
N ALA A 199 -16.78 35.68 -32.83
CA ALA A 199 -17.55 36.49 -33.76
C ALA A 199 -16.61 37.49 -34.46
N ALA A 200 -16.50 37.43 -35.79
CA ALA A 200 -15.56 38.29 -36.54
C ALA A 200 -15.83 39.79 -36.32
N ALA A 201 -17.10 40.17 -36.17
CA ALA A 201 -17.52 41.54 -35.86
C ALA A 201 -17.28 41.95 -34.39
N CYS A 202 -16.98 40.98 -33.51
CA CYS A 202 -16.70 41.20 -32.09
C CYS A 202 -15.70 40.17 -31.49
N PRO A 203 -14.42 40.17 -31.89
CA PRO A 203 -13.49 39.08 -31.54
C PRO A 203 -13.24 38.89 -30.04
N GLY A 204 -13.47 39.94 -29.23
CA GLY A 204 -13.32 39.95 -27.78
C GLY A 204 -14.61 39.88 -26.98
N LEU A 205 -15.79 39.92 -27.62
CA LEU A 205 -17.07 39.99 -26.89
C LEU A 205 -17.90 38.73 -26.98
N VAL A 206 -17.77 37.88 -28.01
CA VAL A 206 -18.61 36.68 -28.13
C VAL A 206 -17.81 35.50 -28.66
N VAL A 207 -17.79 34.42 -27.88
CA VAL A 207 -17.30 33.10 -28.29
C VAL A 207 -18.49 32.16 -28.36
N ALA A 208 -18.61 31.44 -29.47
CA ALA A 208 -19.71 30.52 -29.71
C ALA A 208 -19.22 29.11 -30.05
N PHE A 209 -19.85 28.11 -29.46
CA PHE A 209 -19.51 26.71 -29.65
C PHE A 209 -20.70 25.82 -29.31
N GLU A 210 -20.76 24.65 -29.93
CA GLU A 210 -21.74 23.62 -29.58
C GLU A 210 -21.20 22.83 -28.37
N ALA A 211 -22.03 22.64 -27.34
CA ALA A 211 -21.62 22.14 -26.04
C ALA A 211 -20.97 20.75 -26.10
N ARG A 212 -21.58 19.78 -26.80
CA ARG A 212 -21.06 18.41 -26.96
C ARG A 212 -19.70 18.42 -27.66
N SER A 213 -19.60 19.13 -28.78
CA SER A 213 -18.36 19.24 -29.56
C SER A 213 -17.22 19.88 -28.76
N ALA A 214 -17.53 20.92 -27.97
CA ALA A 214 -16.55 21.58 -27.11
C ALA A 214 -16.06 20.68 -25.99
N VAL A 215 -16.98 19.99 -25.31
CA VAL A 215 -16.63 19.07 -24.22
C VAL A 215 -15.86 17.86 -24.74
N ASP A 216 -16.29 17.22 -25.83
CA ASP A 216 -15.60 16.08 -26.43
C ASP A 216 -14.18 16.45 -26.85
N LYS A 217 -14.00 17.60 -27.51
CA LYS A 217 -12.67 18.06 -27.90
C LYS A 217 -11.82 18.45 -26.69
N ALA A 218 -12.41 19.00 -25.65
CA ALA A 218 -11.69 19.35 -24.44
C ALA A 218 -11.15 18.11 -23.73
N LEU A 219 -11.96 17.05 -23.63
CA LEU A 219 -11.56 15.78 -23.05
C LEU A 219 -10.48 15.09 -23.92
N GLU A 220 -10.61 15.13 -25.26
CA GLU A 220 -9.55 14.66 -26.17
C GLU A 220 -8.21 15.39 -25.93
N ILE A 221 -8.23 16.72 -25.75
CA ILE A 221 -7.01 17.49 -25.46
C ILE A 221 -6.41 17.12 -24.10
N LEU A 222 -7.24 16.88 -23.10
CA LEU A 222 -6.81 16.45 -21.75
C LEU A 222 -6.16 15.07 -21.78
N ASP A 223 -6.69 14.15 -22.58
CA ASP A 223 -6.15 12.80 -22.77
C ASP A 223 -4.82 12.84 -23.56
N ASP A 224 -4.81 13.51 -24.72
CA ASP A 224 -3.70 13.43 -25.67
C ASP A 224 -2.54 14.38 -25.34
N ARG A 225 -2.86 15.63 -24.97
CA ARG A 225 -1.89 16.73 -24.86
C ARG A 225 -2.17 17.64 -23.65
N PRO A 226 -2.27 17.08 -22.43
CA PRO A 226 -2.58 17.85 -21.23
C PRO A 226 -1.55 18.94 -20.94
N GLU A 227 -0.29 18.77 -21.35
CA GLU A 227 0.79 19.74 -21.17
C GLU A 227 0.49 21.10 -21.80
N LYS A 228 -0.29 21.13 -22.90
CA LYS A 228 -0.73 22.37 -23.55
C LYS A 228 -1.61 23.23 -22.66
N LEU A 229 -2.25 22.63 -21.66
CA LEU A 229 -3.18 23.32 -20.75
C LEU A 229 -2.49 23.89 -19.50
N GLY A 230 -1.17 23.66 -19.36
CA GLY A 230 -0.41 24.09 -18.19
C GLY A 230 -0.92 23.47 -16.89
N PRO A 231 -0.93 22.12 -16.77
CA PRO A 231 -1.50 21.42 -15.64
C PRO A 231 -0.69 21.69 -14.38
N SER A 232 -1.36 21.70 -13.22
CA SER A 232 -0.73 21.78 -11.91
C SER A 232 0.24 20.60 -11.70
N ARG A 233 1.17 20.74 -10.75
CA ARG A 233 2.13 19.66 -10.44
C ARG A 233 1.40 18.38 -10.01
N GLU A 234 0.35 18.51 -9.22
CA GLU A 234 -0.44 17.38 -8.72
C GLU A 234 -1.19 16.68 -9.85
N PHE A 235 -1.88 17.43 -10.72
CA PHE A 235 -2.60 16.85 -11.85
C PHE A 235 -1.65 16.18 -12.85
N ARG A 236 -0.49 16.81 -13.14
CA ARG A 236 0.54 16.21 -13.97
C ARG A 236 1.04 14.86 -13.42
N ARG A 237 1.29 14.79 -12.11
CA ARG A 237 1.69 13.53 -11.46
C ARG A 237 0.60 12.46 -11.57
N SER A 238 -0.66 12.84 -11.41
CA SER A 238 -1.79 11.90 -11.58
C SER A 238 -1.85 11.34 -13.01
N LEU A 239 -1.62 12.19 -14.03
CA LEU A 239 -1.58 11.76 -15.44
C LEU A 239 -0.36 10.88 -15.74
N GLU A 240 0.79 11.14 -15.13
CA GLU A 240 1.98 10.27 -15.23
C GLU A 240 1.69 8.87 -14.67
N ILE A 241 1.05 8.79 -13.50
CA ILE A 241 0.62 7.52 -12.89
C ILE A 241 -0.38 6.79 -13.78
N LEU A 242 -1.39 7.50 -14.30
CA LEU A 242 -2.38 6.93 -15.21
C LEU A 242 -1.72 6.32 -16.45
N ARG A 243 -0.80 7.06 -17.08
CA ARG A 243 -0.03 6.56 -18.23
C ARG A 243 0.79 5.32 -17.87
N GLN A 244 1.41 5.32 -16.69
CA GLN A 244 2.16 4.17 -16.22
C GLN A 244 1.26 2.93 -16.06
N VAL A 245 0.11 3.08 -15.40
CA VAL A 245 -0.87 2.00 -15.21
C VAL A 245 -1.39 1.50 -16.56
N ARG A 246 -1.72 2.38 -17.50
CA ARG A 246 -2.18 2.00 -18.85
C ARG A 246 -1.10 1.25 -19.65
N GLN A 247 0.18 1.58 -19.46
CA GLN A 247 1.29 0.96 -20.20
C GLN A 247 1.78 -0.35 -19.58
N GLN A 248 1.87 -0.40 -18.25
CA GLN A 248 2.51 -1.49 -17.51
C GLN A 248 1.50 -2.41 -16.81
N GLY A 249 0.25 -1.97 -16.68
CA GLY A 249 -0.75 -2.61 -15.83
C GLY A 249 -0.61 -2.23 -14.36
N HIS A 250 -1.58 -2.67 -13.56
CA HIS A 250 -1.46 -2.67 -12.11
C HIS A 250 -0.55 -3.80 -11.64
N LEU A 251 0.00 -3.64 -10.42
CA LEU A 251 0.63 -4.75 -9.70
C LEU A 251 -0.35 -5.93 -9.66
N GLN A 252 0.12 -7.12 -9.99
CA GLN A 252 -0.63 -8.35 -9.78
C GLN A 252 -0.24 -8.91 -8.42
N ALA A 253 -1.22 -9.24 -7.58
CA ALA A 253 -0.98 -9.84 -6.28
C ALA A 253 -1.98 -10.94 -5.96
N GLY A 254 -1.49 -12.02 -5.36
CA GLY A 254 -2.33 -13.10 -4.85
C GLY A 254 -1.73 -13.69 -3.58
N ALA A 255 -2.57 -14.31 -2.77
CA ALA A 255 -2.17 -14.87 -1.48
C ALA A 255 -2.80 -16.23 -1.23
N ALA A 256 -2.11 -17.08 -0.46
CA ALA A 256 -2.62 -18.39 -0.08
C ALA A 256 -2.06 -18.84 1.27
N LYS A 257 -2.78 -19.76 1.92
CA LYS A 257 -2.44 -20.33 3.23
C LYS A 257 -2.71 -21.84 3.22
N SER A 258 -1.76 -22.63 3.73
CA SER A 258 -1.88 -24.10 3.90
C SER A 258 -1.49 -24.51 5.30
N VAL A 259 -2.13 -25.55 5.84
CA VAL A 259 -1.70 -26.20 7.08
C VAL A 259 -0.40 -26.95 6.83
N ILE A 260 0.56 -26.82 7.74
CA ILE A 260 1.85 -27.54 7.76
C ILE A 260 2.09 -28.25 9.10
N THR A 261 1.06 -28.41 9.93
CA THR A 261 1.14 -29.12 11.22
C THR A 261 1.57 -30.59 11.00
N PRO A 262 2.58 -31.09 11.74
CA PRO A 262 2.94 -32.50 11.67
C PRO A 262 1.85 -33.38 12.33
N PRO A 263 1.73 -34.67 11.95
CA PRO A 263 0.99 -35.64 12.76
C PRO A 263 1.51 -35.67 14.20
N ILE A 264 0.63 -35.91 15.17
CA ILE A 264 0.98 -35.98 16.60
C ILE A 264 0.83 -37.44 17.08
N PRO A 265 1.75 -37.96 17.92
CA PRO A 265 2.89 -37.28 18.54
C PRO A 265 4.03 -36.99 17.55
N ALA A 266 4.74 -35.88 17.78
CA ALA A 266 5.94 -35.50 17.03
C ALA A 266 7.08 -35.13 17.99
N VAL A 267 8.30 -34.96 17.45
CA VAL A 267 9.46 -34.52 18.21
C VAL A 267 9.81 -33.08 17.84
N ARG A 268 10.03 -32.26 18.86
CA ARG A 268 10.47 -30.87 18.74
C ARG A 268 11.96 -30.82 18.44
N TRP A 269 12.42 -29.74 17.84
CA TRP A 269 13.84 -29.46 17.54
C TRP A 269 14.81 -29.61 18.74
N ASP A 270 14.34 -29.53 19.99
CA ASP A 270 15.15 -29.75 21.21
C ASP A 270 14.95 -31.14 21.85
N GLY A 271 14.40 -32.10 21.10
CA GLY A 271 14.18 -33.49 21.53
C GLY A 271 12.96 -33.68 22.44
N LYS A 272 12.19 -32.63 22.74
CA LYS A 272 10.99 -32.73 23.58
C LYS A 272 9.77 -33.21 22.79
N PRO A 273 8.84 -33.94 23.43
CA PRO A 273 7.64 -34.41 22.74
C PRO A 273 6.64 -33.28 22.49
N LEU A 274 6.07 -33.28 21.29
CA LEU A 274 4.84 -32.56 20.95
C LEU A 274 3.68 -33.56 21.03
N VAL A 275 2.76 -33.33 21.96
CA VAL A 275 1.70 -34.30 22.33
C VAL A 275 0.30 -33.86 21.93
N GLY A 276 0.16 -32.67 21.36
CA GLY A 276 -1.11 -32.12 20.91
C GLY A 276 -0.93 -30.89 20.03
N THR A 277 -2.04 -30.43 19.45
CA THR A 277 -2.09 -29.22 18.63
C THR A 277 -3.00 -28.21 19.32
N TYR A 278 -2.43 -27.09 19.76
CA TYR A 278 -3.23 -25.96 20.26
C TYR A 278 -3.85 -25.18 19.09
N ARG A 279 -3.01 -24.92 18.08
CA ARG A 279 -3.41 -24.31 16.81
C ARG A 279 -2.50 -24.86 15.71
N ASP A 280 -3.08 -25.05 14.53
CA ASP A 280 -2.31 -25.44 13.36
C ASP A 280 -1.19 -24.45 13.04
N LEU A 281 -0.10 -25.01 12.50
CA LEU A 281 0.97 -24.27 11.86
C LEU A 281 0.60 -24.07 10.41
N TYR A 282 0.95 -22.92 9.84
CA TYR A 282 0.67 -22.64 8.44
C TYR A 282 1.90 -22.18 7.65
N ALA A 283 1.91 -22.51 6.37
CA ALA A 283 2.65 -21.77 5.35
C ALA A 283 1.72 -20.72 4.76
N ARG A 284 2.17 -19.46 4.71
CA ARG A 284 1.42 -18.32 4.18
C ARG A 284 2.24 -17.65 3.10
N ALA A 285 1.73 -17.62 1.88
CA ALA A 285 2.44 -17.09 0.73
C ALA A 285 1.73 -15.86 0.14
N VAL A 286 2.54 -14.91 -0.31
CA VAL A 286 2.13 -13.80 -1.17
C VAL A 286 2.97 -13.85 -2.43
N PHE A 287 2.31 -13.75 -3.58
CA PHE A 287 2.93 -13.60 -4.88
C PHE A 287 2.65 -12.19 -5.40
N LEU A 288 3.67 -11.54 -5.98
CA LEU A 288 3.61 -10.19 -6.53
C LEU A 288 4.22 -10.17 -7.93
N SER A 289 3.64 -9.42 -8.87
CA SER A 289 4.22 -9.19 -10.19
C SER A 289 3.91 -7.80 -10.74
N ASP A 290 4.90 -7.05 -11.22
CA ASP A 290 4.70 -5.77 -11.94
C ASP A 290 4.79 -5.92 -13.46
N GLY A 291 4.72 -7.16 -13.96
CA GLY A 291 4.87 -7.51 -15.37
C GLY A 291 6.33 -7.65 -15.83
N ALA A 292 7.28 -6.97 -15.17
CA ALA A 292 8.72 -7.09 -15.46
C ALA A 292 9.44 -8.03 -14.47
N CYS A 293 8.96 -8.09 -13.24
CA CYS A 293 9.51 -8.85 -12.13
C CYS A 293 8.38 -9.53 -11.38
N SER A 294 8.54 -10.81 -11.07
CA SER A 294 7.66 -11.55 -10.16
C SER A 294 8.43 -11.99 -8.92
N LEU A 295 7.80 -11.90 -7.75
CA LEU A 295 8.38 -12.23 -6.44
C LEU A 295 7.40 -13.11 -5.65
N GLY A 296 7.94 -14.09 -4.93
CA GLY A 296 7.21 -14.87 -3.92
C GLY A 296 7.81 -14.63 -2.54
N LEU A 297 6.96 -14.39 -1.55
CA LEU A 297 7.33 -14.41 -0.14
C LEU A 297 6.47 -15.44 0.57
N VAL A 298 7.10 -16.38 1.29
CA VAL A 298 6.39 -17.34 2.12
C VAL A 298 6.89 -17.29 3.56
N LEU A 299 5.95 -17.23 4.50
CA LEU A 299 6.21 -17.29 5.93
C LEU A 299 5.65 -18.60 6.49
N CYS A 300 6.50 -19.38 7.14
CA CYS A 300 6.13 -20.64 7.77
C CYS A 300 6.08 -20.48 9.30
N ASP A 301 5.04 -21.01 9.94
CA ASP A 301 4.94 -21.11 11.40
C ASP A 301 5.91 -22.19 11.94
N LEU A 302 7.21 -21.94 11.83
CA LEU A 302 8.30 -22.85 12.18
C LEU A 302 9.38 -22.12 12.98
N LEU A 303 10.25 -22.85 13.67
CA LEU A 303 11.42 -22.28 14.34
C LEU A 303 12.36 -21.62 13.33
N GLY A 304 12.64 -22.30 12.23
CA GLY A 304 13.48 -21.85 11.14
C GLY A 304 13.42 -22.89 10.03
N ILE A 305 14.26 -22.75 9.00
CA ILE A 305 14.36 -23.76 7.95
C ILE A 305 15.82 -23.92 7.55
N SER A 306 16.28 -25.16 7.37
CA SER A 306 17.62 -25.40 6.85
C SER A 306 17.74 -24.98 5.39
N ARG A 307 18.96 -24.57 4.99
CA ARG A 307 19.26 -24.25 3.59
C ARG A 307 18.83 -25.35 2.61
N SER A 308 19.06 -26.62 2.95
CA SER A 308 18.72 -27.74 2.06
C SER A 308 17.21 -27.89 1.83
N LEU A 309 16.38 -27.66 2.85
CA LEU A 309 14.92 -27.65 2.70
C LEU A 309 14.45 -26.43 1.91
N ALA A 310 15.01 -25.25 2.17
CA ALA A 310 14.70 -24.04 1.43
C ALA A 310 15.04 -24.18 -0.07
N ASP A 311 16.20 -24.76 -0.40
CA ASP A 311 16.60 -25.01 -1.78
C ASP A 311 15.68 -26.01 -2.48
N ARG A 312 15.24 -27.09 -1.79
CA ARG A 312 14.25 -28.04 -2.34
C ARG A 312 12.90 -27.36 -2.65
N ILE A 313 12.43 -26.50 -1.74
CA ILE A 313 11.20 -25.70 -1.97
C ILE A 313 11.38 -24.78 -3.17
N ARG A 314 12.49 -24.04 -3.24
CA ARG A 314 12.80 -23.13 -4.35
C ARG A 314 12.85 -23.87 -5.68
N GLN A 315 13.54 -25.01 -5.75
CA GLN A 315 13.60 -25.84 -6.96
C GLN A 315 12.20 -26.28 -7.42
N LEU A 316 11.36 -26.71 -6.48
CA LEU A 316 10.00 -27.15 -6.80
C LEU A 316 9.10 -25.98 -7.25
N VAL A 317 9.23 -24.81 -6.64
CA VAL A 317 8.53 -23.58 -7.07
C VAL A 317 9.01 -23.15 -8.46
N THR A 318 10.31 -23.19 -8.74
CA THR A 318 10.87 -22.94 -10.07
C THR A 318 10.28 -23.90 -11.10
N ALA A 319 10.21 -25.19 -10.79
CA ALA A 319 9.64 -26.18 -11.69
C ALA A 319 8.14 -25.94 -11.97
N ARG A 320 7.37 -25.45 -10.99
CA ARG A 320 5.92 -25.21 -11.12
C ARG A 320 5.57 -23.89 -11.80
N LEU A 321 6.32 -22.83 -11.52
CA LEU A 321 5.94 -21.45 -11.88
C LEU A 321 6.92 -20.79 -12.85
N GLY A 322 8.07 -21.41 -13.13
CA GLY A 322 9.16 -20.77 -13.86
C GLY A 322 9.82 -19.63 -13.07
N LEU A 323 9.53 -19.51 -11.77
CA LEU A 323 10.05 -18.46 -10.91
C LEU A 323 11.50 -18.79 -10.51
N PRO A 324 12.50 -17.96 -10.88
CA PRO A 324 13.90 -18.21 -10.49
C PRO A 324 14.08 -18.30 -8.96
N PRO A 325 15.04 -19.11 -8.46
CA PRO A 325 15.21 -19.32 -7.02
C PRO A 325 15.40 -18.05 -6.19
N ASP A 326 16.12 -17.06 -6.75
CA ASP A 326 16.35 -15.76 -6.13
C ASP A 326 15.09 -14.90 -6.03
N ARG A 327 14.00 -15.25 -6.71
CA ARG A 327 12.71 -14.55 -6.63
C ARG A 327 11.77 -15.09 -5.55
N LEU A 328 12.17 -16.15 -4.83
CA LEU A 328 11.42 -16.69 -3.69
C LEU A 328 12.18 -16.43 -2.38
N MET A 329 11.54 -15.71 -1.46
CA MET A 329 12.01 -15.56 -0.08
C MET A 329 11.20 -16.47 0.82
N ILE A 330 11.86 -17.34 1.57
CA ILE A 330 11.25 -18.25 2.55
C ILE A 330 11.66 -17.76 3.92
N ALA A 331 10.71 -17.43 4.78
CA ALA A 331 10.94 -16.95 6.14
C ALA A 331 10.21 -17.82 7.17
N CYS A 332 10.64 -17.76 8.42
CA CYS A 332 9.97 -18.44 9.53
C CYS A 332 9.52 -17.46 10.61
N THR A 333 8.40 -17.76 11.26
CA THR A 333 7.93 -16.96 12.39
C THR A 333 8.83 -17.08 13.61
N HIS A 334 9.71 -18.09 13.68
CA HIS A 334 10.50 -18.43 14.86
C HIS A 334 9.70 -18.95 16.06
N ALA A 335 8.58 -19.62 15.78
CA ALA A 335 7.79 -20.28 16.80
C ALA A 335 8.53 -21.53 17.33
N HIS A 336 8.67 -21.64 18.64
CA HIS A 336 9.51 -22.68 19.24
C HIS A 336 8.77 -24.00 19.51
N SER A 337 7.44 -24.03 19.45
CA SER A 337 6.63 -25.23 19.64
C SER A 337 6.30 -25.90 18.30
N THR A 338 7.35 -26.24 17.55
CA THR A 338 7.30 -26.67 16.13
C THR A 338 8.23 -27.87 15.88
N PRO A 339 8.00 -28.69 14.85
CA PRO A 339 8.85 -29.85 14.53
C PRO A 339 10.28 -29.43 14.09
N ASP A 340 11.22 -30.37 14.16
CA ASP A 340 12.59 -30.14 13.67
C ASP A 340 12.63 -30.00 12.15
N THR A 341 12.99 -28.79 11.71
CA THR A 341 13.15 -28.39 10.30
C THR A 341 14.52 -27.77 10.05
N LEU A 342 15.41 -27.82 11.06
CA LEU A 342 16.75 -27.23 11.03
C LEU A 342 17.85 -28.26 10.80
N GLY A 343 17.55 -29.53 11.03
CA GLY A 343 18.57 -30.57 11.05
C GLY A 343 19.23 -30.71 12.40
N SER A 344 18.44 -30.66 13.47
CA SER A 344 18.92 -30.78 14.86
C SER A 344 19.12 -32.24 15.29
N GLY A 345 18.79 -33.20 14.41
CA GLY A 345 18.88 -34.63 14.67
C GLY A 345 17.55 -35.29 15.07
N TYR A 346 16.43 -34.56 15.00
CA TYR A 346 15.08 -35.06 15.31
C TYR A 346 14.13 -34.95 14.11
N GLU A 347 14.69 -34.90 12.91
CA GLU A 347 13.96 -34.74 11.66
C GLU A 347 13.13 -35.98 11.33
N GLU A 348 11.90 -35.76 10.85
CA GLU A 348 11.05 -36.82 10.32
C GLU A 348 10.95 -36.70 8.80
N GLY A 349 11.68 -37.55 8.06
CA GLY A 349 11.85 -37.43 6.61
C GLY A 349 10.54 -37.44 5.80
N GLY A 350 9.53 -38.20 6.25
CA GLY A 350 8.20 -38.24 5.65
C GLY A 350 7.48 -36.89 5.76
N TYR A 351 7.47 -36.31 6.97
CA TYR A 351 6.92 -34.98 7.23
C TYR A 351 7.65 -33.90 6.42
N LEU A 352 8.99 -33.90 6.42
CA LEU A 352 9.79 -32.90 5.70
C LEU A 352 9.52 -32.91 4.18
N SER A 353 9.30 -34.08 3.59
CA SER A 353 8.95 -34.18 2.17
C SER A 353 7.56 -33.62 1.88
N GLY A 354 6.58 -33.93 2.73
CA GLY A 354 5.24 -33.32 2.65
C GLY A 354 5.24 -31.81 2.88
N LEU A 355 6.11 -31.31 3.77
CA LEU A 355 6.30 -29.88 4.02
C LEU A 355 6.80 -29.16 2.76
N VAL A 356 7.83 -29.68 2.09
CA VAL A 356 8.37 -29.11 0.84
C VAL A 356 7.27 -28.97 -0.21
N GLU A 357 6.51 -30.06 -0.44
CA GLU A 357 5.41 -30.10 -1.39
C GLU A 357 4.31 -29.07 -1.06
N THR A 358 3.92 -29.01 0.22
CA THR A 358 2.86 -28.12 0.70
C THR A 358 3.26 -26.65 0.60
N VAL A 359 4.49 -26.30 0.97
CA VAL A 359 4.99 -24.92 0.88
C VAL A 359 5.06 -24.49 -0.59
N ALA A 360 5.63 -25.31 -1.46
CA ALA A 360 5.69 -25.01 -2.89
C ALA A 360 4.29 -24.85 -3.51
N GLU A 361 3.33 -25.70 -3.10
CA GLU A 361 1.95 -25.59 -3.57
C GLU A 361 1.25 -24.34 -3.06
N THR A 362 1.56 -23.91 -1.84
CA THR A 362 1.02 -22.66 -1.28
C THR A 362 1.45 -21.47 -2.12
N VAL A 363 2.73 -21.42 -2.51
CA VAL A 363 3.25 -20.37 -3.40
C VAL A 363 2.57 -20.43 -4.78
N ALA A 364 2.38 -21.63 -5.33
CA ALA A 364 1.70 -21.81 -6.61
C ALA A 364 0.22 -21.38 -6.57
N ARG A 365 -0.49 -21.65 -5.46
CA ARG A 365 -1.87 -21.15 -5.26
C ARG A 365 -1.92 -19.64 -5.14
N ALA A 366 -0.98 -19.02 -4.42
CA ALA A 366 -0.88 -17.57 -4.34
C ALA A 366 -0.68 -16.95 -5.73
N ALA A 367 0.19 -17.53 -6.56
CA ALA A 367 0.41 -17.06 -7.93
C ALA A 367 -0.84 -17.22 -8.82
N ARG A 368 -1.57 -18.34 -8.71
CA ARG A 368 -2.82 -18.55 -9.48
C ARG A 368 -3.96 -17.65 -9.04
N ALA A 369 -3.96 -17.21 -7.79
CA ALA A 369 -4.95 -16.27 -7.25
C ALA A 369 -4.61 -14.80 -7.53
N ALA A 370 -3.56 -14.52 -8.31
CA ALA A 370 -3.12 -13.16 -8.56
C ALA A 370 -4.14 -12.34 -9.36
N THR A 371 -4.45 -11.14 -8.86
CA THR A 371 -5.35 -10.17 -9.50
C THR A 371 -4.73 -8.77 -9.47
N GLY A 372 -5.33 -7.82 -10.20
CA GLY A 372 -4.95 -6.41 -10.14
C GLY A 372 -5.03 -5.88 -8.71
N ALA A 373 -3.95 -5.25 -8.27
CA ALA A 373 -3.74 -4.90 -6.88
C ALA A 373 -2.97 -3.59 -6.71
N ARG A 374 -3.03 -3.06 -5.49
CA ARG A 374 -2.29 -1.88 -5.04
C ARG A 374 -1.51 -2.23 -3.79
N PHE A 375 -0.32 -1.66 -3.68
CA PHE A 375 0.57 -1.88 -2.54
C PHE A 375 0.84 -0.56 -1.81
N GLY A 376 0.88 -0.63 -0.49
CA GLY A 376 1.26 0.46 0.37
C GLY A 376 1.94 -0.04 1.62
N TRP A 377 2.73 0.82 2.26
CA TRP A 377 3.34 0.49 3.54
C TRP A 377 3.42 1.71 4.45
N ARG A 378 3.58 1.45 5.74
CA ARG A 378 3.77 2.45 6.78
C ARG A 378 4.69 1.89 7.86
N ARG A 379 5.56 2.75 8.38
CA ARG A 379 6.30 2.48 9.62
C ARG A 379 5.66 3.22 10.78
N THR A 380 5.43 2.49 11.87
CA THR A 380 5.01 3.01 13.16
C THR A 380 5.91 2.48 14.26
N ARG A 381 5.66 2.87 15.51
CA ARG A 381 6.36 2.37 16.69
C ARG A 381 5.57 1.26 17.35
N GLY A 382 6.16 0.07 17.48
CA GLY A 382 5.66 -1.01 18.32
C GLY A 382 5.75 -0.62 19.81
N ARG A 383 4.67 -0.84 20.55
CA ARG A 383 4.50 -0.42 21.95
C ARG A 383 4.34 -1.64 22.86
N GLY A 384 5.03 -1.63 24.01
CA GLY A 384 4.81 -2.54 25.14
C GLY A 384 5.35 -3.97 24.99
N ILE A 385 5.44 -4.49 23.75
CA ILE A 385 5.71 -5.90 23.49
C ILE A 385 7.20 -6.25 23.69
N SER A 386 8.09 -5.58 22.97
CA SER A 386 9.52 -5.94 22.89
C SER A 386 10.33 -5.42 24.07
N LEU A 387 11.17 -6.29 24.66
CA LEU A 387 12.17 -5.91 25.65
C LEU A 387 13.49 -6.63 25.39
N SER A 388 14.60 -5.88 25.39
CA SER A 388 15.93 -6.49 25.29
C SER A 388 16.17 -7.47 26.44
N ARG A 389 16.57 -8.68 26.10
CA ARG A 389 16.94 -9.73 27.06
C ARG A 389 18.39 -9.63 27.53
N ARG A 390 19.20 -8.79 26.87
CA ARG A 390 20.57 -8.43 27.29
C ARG A 390 20.53 -7.34 28.38
N VAL A 391 20.90 -7.71 29.61
CA VAL A 391 21.05 -6.79 30.75
C VAL A 391 22.52 -6.43 30.90
N ARG A 392 22.87 -5.15 30.73
CA ARG A 392 24.25 -4.65 30.88
C ARG A 392 24.57 -4.41 32.34
N LEU A 393 25.72 -4.90 32.77
CA LEU A 393 26.25 -4.73 34.12
C LEU A 393 27.26 -3.58 34.16
N LYS A 394 27.54 -3.05 35.36
CA LYS A 394 28.46 -1.94 35.58
C LYS A 394 29.92 -2.27 35.27
N ASP A 395 30.29 -3.54 35.25
CA ASP A 395 31.61 -4.04 34.86
C ASP A 395 31.77 -4.20 33.34
N GLY A 396 30.75 -3.84 32.55
CA GLY A 396 30.74 -3.97 31.09
C GLY A 396 30.32 -5.33 30.56
N LYS A 397 30.02 -6.32 31.42
CA LYS A 397 29.51 -7.63 31.00
C LYS A 397 28.00 -7.63 30.83
N VAL A 398 27.49 -8.66 30.14
CA VAL A 398 26.06 -8.86 29.91
C VAL A 398 25.56 -10.13 30.58
N PHE A 399 24.43 -9.99 31.28
CA PHE A 399 23.60 -11.10 31.73
C PHE A 399 22.39 -11.24 30.80
N THR A 400 22.16 -12.44 30.26
CA THR A 400 21.00 -12.71 29.40
C THR A 400 19.84 -13.32 30.19
N VAL A 401 18.68 -12.69 30.07
CA VAL A 401 17.39 -13.22 30.54
C VAL A 401 16.91 -14.30 29.57
N ARG A 402 16.52 -15.49 30.07
CA ARG A 402 16.02 -16.61 29.24
C ARG A 402 14.63 -17.07 29.65
N TYR A 403 13.92 -17.75 28.74
CA TYR A 403 12.57 -18.32 28.96
C TYR A 403 11.50 -17.29 29.34
N GLY A 404 11.73 -16.03 29.00
CA GLY A 404 10.91 -14.93 29.48
C GLY A 404 10.91 -14.76 31.01
N VAL A 405 11.75 -15.45 31.76
CA VAL A 405 11.92 -15.26 33.20
C VAL A 405 13.14 -14.38 33.38
N PRO A 406 13.02 -13.10 33.76
CA PRO A 406 14.17 -12.33 34.19
C PRO A 406 14.76 -13.00 35.42
N SER A 407 15.73 -13.88 35.20
CA SER A 407 16.60 -14.45 36.21
C SER A 407 17.61 -13.41 36.70
N THR A 408 17.26 -12.12 36.67
CA THR A 408 18.07 -11.03 37.21
C THR A 408 18.24 -11.16 38.72
N TRP A 409 17.48 -12.01 39.41
CA TRP A 409 17.74 -12.43 40.81
C TRP A 409 19.15 -13.02 40.99
N ARG A 410 19.76 -13.53 39.92
CA ARG A 410 21.17 -13.99 39.91
C ARG A 410 22.18 -12.84 39.87
N VAL A 411 21.72 -11.60 39.70
CA VAL A 411 22.57 -10.40 39.65
C VAL A 411 21.98 -9.31 40.55
N ALA A 412 22.77 -8.80 41.49
CA ALA A 412 22.30 -7.72 42.37
C ALA A 412 21.82 -6.50 41.56
N ALA A 413 20.67 -5.91 41.93
CA ALA A 413 20.12 -4.74 41.23
C ALA A 413 21.13 -3.57 41.15
N SER A 414 21.98 -3.44 42.17
CA SER A 414 23.08 -2.46 42.22
C SER A 414 24.16 -2.67 41.17
N ALA A 415 24.29 -3.87 40.60
CA ALA A 415 25.25 -4.21 39.55
C ALA A 415 24.72 -3.91 38.13
N ILE A 416 23.42 -3.63 37.98
CA ILE A 416 22.80 -3.36 36.68
C ILE A 416 23.11 -1.91 36.25
N ALA A 417 23.65 -1.75 35.04
CA ALA A 417 23.89 -0.46 34.39
C ALA A 417 22.78 -0.07 33.40
N GLY A 418 22.07 -1.06 32.84
CA GLY A 418 20.93 -0.81 31.95
C GLY A 418 20.56 -2.02 31.11
N ARG A 419 19.73 -1.82 30.08
CA ARG A 419 19.33 -2.87 29.12
C ARG A 419 19.78 -2.55 27.71
N GLY A 420 19.99 -3.60 26.91
CA GLY A 420 20.18 -3.52 25.46
C GLY A 420 19.05 -2.76 24.76
N LYS A 421 19.31 -2.40 23.49
CA LYS A 421 18.34 -1.66 22.69
C LYS A 421 17.31 -2.64 22.11
N THR A 422 16.14 -2.12 21.76
CA THR A 422 15.18 -2.79 20.87
C THR A 422 15.07 -2.01 19.58
N ASP A 423 14.60 -2.66 18.52
CA ASP A 423 14.14 -1.97 17.32
C ASP A 423 12.65 -1.64 17.49
N PRO A 424 12.28 -0.35 17.67
CA PRO A 424 10.88 0.01 17.88
C PRO A 424 10.06 -0.01 16.58
N ASP A 425 10.68 -0.18 15.42
CA ASP A 425 10.00 -0.07 14.13
C ASP A 425 9.04 -1.26 13.93
N LEU A 426 7.74 -0.96 13.87
CA LEU A 426 6.71 -1.85 13.33
C LEU A 426 6.40 -1.39 11.90
N THR A 427 6.84 -2.16 10.91
CA THR A 427 6.54 -1.89 9.50
C THR A 427 5.33 -2.70 9.09
N VAL A 428 4.29 -2.06 8.57
CA VAL A 428 3.06 -2.72 8.11
C VAL A 428 2.86 -2.44 6.63
N MET A 429 2.49 -3.47 5.89
CA MET A 429 2.28 -3.45 4.45
C MET A 429 0.85 -3.91 4.15
N ARG A 430 0.21 -3.22 3.21
CA ARG A 430 -1.15 -3.47 2.76
C ARG A 430 -1.13 -3.80 1.27
N ILE A 431 -1.76 -4.91 0.91
CA ILE A 431 -2.01 -5.31 -0.47
C ILE A 431 -3.51 -5.49 -0.61
N GLU A 432 -4.13 -4.71 -1.49
CA GLU A 432 -5.57 -4.74 -1.76
C GLU A 432 -5.83 -4.86 -3.26
N ASP A 433 -7.01 -5.36 -3.63
CA ASP A 433 -7.47 -5.39 -5.02
C ASP A 433 -7.85 -3.98 -5.54
N LEU A 434 -8.36 -3.90 -6.77
CA LEU A 434 -8.73 -2.62 -7.38
C LEU A 434 -10.01 -2.02 -6.78
N GLU A 435 -10.83 -2.84 -6.12
CA GLU A 435 -12.05 -2.49 -5.41
C GLU A 435 -11.79 -2.03 -3.96
N GLY A 436 -10.60 -2.31 -3.43
CA GLY A 436 -10.16 -1.93 -2.08
C GLY A 436 -10.29 -3.04 -1.04
N ASN A 437 -10.65 -4.26 -1.43
CA ASN A 437 -10.68 -5.42 -0.54
C ASN A 437 -9.25 -5.89 -0.25
N LEU A 438 -8.99 -6.29 0.99
CA LEU A 438 -7.67 -6.73 1.40
C LEU A 438 -7.36 -8.12 0.83
N ILE A 439 -6.23 -8.24 0.13
CA ILE A 439 -5.68 -9.54 -0.34
C ILE A 439 -4.73 -10.10 0.72
N ALA A 440 -3.81 -9.25 1.19
CA ALA A 440 -2.84 -9.64 2.21
C ALA A 440 -2.38 -8.45 3.05
N GLY A 441 -2.08 -8.73 4.32
CA GLY A 441 -1.42 -7.81 5.24
C GLY A 441 -0.10 -8.39 5.72
N LEU A 442 0.98 -7.61 5.68
CA LEU A 442 2.27 -8.05 6.20
C LEU A 442 2.72 -7.11 7.32
N SER A 443 3.41 -7.66 8.31
CA SER A 443 4.10 -6.86 9.32
C SER A 443 5.52 -7.36 9.52
N ASN A 444 6.42 -6.45 9.85
CA ASN A 444 7.78 -6.75 10.27
C ASN A 444 8.07 -6.08 11.61
N PHE A 445 8.40 -6.88 12.62
CA PHE A 445 8.68 -6.41 13.99
C PHE A 445 9.76 -7.25 14.66
N GLY A 446 10.79 -6.62 15.24
CA GLY A 446 11.92 -7.30 15.86
C GLY A 446 11.61 -7.79 17.28
N CYS A 447 11.00 -8.97 17.41
CA CYS A 447 10.70 -9.58 18.70
C CYS A 447 10.56 -11.09 18.58
N HIS A 448 11.26 -11.87 19.42
CA HIS A 448 11.11 -13.32 19.44
C HIS A 448 9.68 -13.77 19.79
N PRO A 449 9.12 -14.78 19.10
CA PRO A 449 7.97 -15.55 19.58
C PRO A 449 8.42 -16.63 20.57
N SER A 450 8.69 -16.21 21.81
CA SER A 450 9.20 -17.06 22.89
C SER A 450 8.22 -17.20 24.06
N ILE A 451 6.92 -16.94 23.86
CA ILE A 451 5.93 -16.93 24.94
C ILE A 451 5.50 -18.35 25.33
N ALA A 452 5.18 -19.19 24.36
CA ALA A 452 4.70 -20.56 24.54
C ALA A 452 5.83 -21.61 24.45
N LEU A 453 7.10 -21.17 24.54
CA LEU A 453 8.32 -21.99 24.47
C LEU A 453 8.31 -23.21 25.41
N ALA A 454 7.66 -23.09 26.57
CA ALA A 454 7.60 -24.16 27.57
C ALA A 454 6.51 -25.19 27.29
N SER A 455 5.66 -24.98 26.28
CA SER A 455 4.55 -25.86 25.98
C SER A 455 4.94 -27.08 25.14
N ASN A 456 4.18 -28.17 25.32
CA ASN A 456 4.26 -29.39 24.54
C ASN A 456 3.14 -29.51 23.49
N GLN A 457 2.37 -28.44 23.28
CA GLN A 457 1.38 -28.36 22.21
C GLN A 457 1.87 -27.48 21.07
N VAL A 458 1.66 -27.94 19.84
CA VAL A 458 1.99 -27.21 18.62
C VAL A 458 1.25 -25.88 18.56
N SER A 459 1.99 -24.80 18.29
CA SER A 459 1.44 -23.46 18.04
C SER A 459 2.46 -22.55 17.35
N GLY A 460 1.95 -21.55 16.61
CA GLY A 460 2.74 -20.47 16.02
C GLY A 460 3.14 -19.33 16.98
N ASP A 461 2.95 -19.53 18.29
CA ASP A 461 3.28 -18.55 19.35
C ASP A 461 2.71 -17.14 19.09
N LEU A 462 3.39 -16.07 19.51
CA LEU A 462 3.01 -14.67 19.38
C LEU A 462 2.56 -14.29 17.96
N SER A 463 3.40 -14.60 16.96
CA SER A 463 3.15 -14.22 15.58
C SER A 463 1.99 -15.01 14.98
N GLY A 464 1.90 -16.31 15.26
CA GLY A 464 0.78 -17.16 14.84
C GLY A 464 -0.55 -16.69 15.42
N GLU A 465 -0.57 -16.33 16.70
CA GLU A 465 -1.77 -15.79 17.37
C GLU A 465 -2.16 -14.39 16.85
N ALA A 466 -1.18 -13.54 16.53
CA ALA A 466 -1.44 -12.24 15.92
C ALA A 466 -2.06 -12.38 14.52
N MET A 467 -1.50 -13.25 13.67
CA MET A 467 -2.05 -13.55 12.33
C MET A 467 -3.46 -14.13 12.45
N ALA A 468 -3.69 -15.10 13.33
CA ALA A 468 -5.01 -15.69 13.53
C ALA A 468 -6.05 -14.70 14.07
N ALA A 469 -5.64 -13.69 14.84
CA ALA A 469 -6.53 -12.63 15.31
C ALA A 469 -6.87 -11.63 14.20
N LEU A 470 -5.90 -11.27 13.35
CA LEU A 470 -6.09 -10.40 12.19
C LEU A 470 -6.98 -11.05 11.13
N GLU A 471 -6.72 -12.30 10.76
CA GLU A 471 -7.52 -13.06 9.79
C GLU A 471 -9.01 -13.08 10.19
N ARG A 472 -9.29 -13.32 11.48
CA ARG A 472 -10.66 -13.29 12.03
C ARG A 472 -11.36 -11.93 11.97
N VAL A 473 -10.62 -10.82 12.00
CA VAL A 473 -11.23 -9.47 11.86
C VAL A 473 -11.75 -9.24 10.44
N PHE A 474 -11.20 -9.94 9.45
CA PHE A 474 -11.55 -9.84 8.04
C PHE A 474 -12.19 -11.12 7.50
N ASP A 475 -12.94 -11.84 8.35
CA ASP A 475 -13.69 -13.05 8.00
C ASP A 475 -12.86 -14.14 7.29
N ASP A 476 -11.59 -14.28 7.67
CA ASP A 476 -10.61 -15.24 7.14
C ASP A 476 -10.36 -15.14 5.62
N SER A 477 -10.77 -14.04 4.99
CA SER A 477 -10.57 -13.78 3.55
C SER A 477 -9.11 -13.43 3.18
N PRO A 478 -8.46 -12.43 3.83
CA PRO A 478 -7.07 -12.09 3.54
C PRO A 478 -6.07 -12.99 4.27
N VAL A 479 -4.84 -13.07 3.74
CA VAL A 479 -3.71 -13.76 4.39
C VAL A 479 -2.81 -12.76 5.11
N PHE A 480 -2.42 -13.06 6.35
CA PHE A 480 -1.51 -12.22 7.13
C PHE A 480 -0.13 -12.83 7.31
N LEU A 481 0.95 -12.05 7.18
CA LEU A 481 2.33 -12.51 7.40
C LEU A 481 3.01 -11.64 8.46
N CYS A 482 3.17 -12.15 9.68
CA CYS A 482 3.90 -11.50 10.76
C CYS A 482 5.37 -11.96 10.78
N THR A 483 6.20 -11.28 9.99
CA THR A 483 7.64 -11.52 9.88
C THR A 483 8.43 -10.94 11.06
N ASN A 484 9.57 -11.56 11.37
CA ASN A 484 10.45 -11.11 12.44
C ASN A 484 11.53 -10.17 11.93
N GLY A 485 11.62 -9.01 12.58
CA GLY A 485 12.73 -8.08 12.44
C GLY A 485 14.02 -8.58 13.08
N ALA A 486 15.08 -7.77 13.01
CA ALA A 486 16.30 -7.99 13.79
C ALA A 486 15.96 -7.97 15.29
N GLY A 487 15.95 -9.14 15.91
CA GLY A 487 15.42 -9.35 17.26
C GLY A 487 16.06 -10.52 17.98
N GLY A 488 17.25 -10.96 17.55
CA GLY A 488 18.03 -12.04 18.16
C GLY A 488 18.21 -11.88 19.68
N ASP A 489 18.23 -10.65 20.17
CA ASP A 489 18.42 -10.27 21.57
C ASP A 489 17.18 -9.62 22.22
N VAL A 490 15.98 -9.89 21.69
CA VAL A 490 14.72 -9.26 22.11
C VAL A 490 13.63 -10.30 22.35
N ASP A 491 12.99 -10.23 23.53
CA ASP A 491 11.88 -11.10 23.91
C ASP A 491 10.59 -10.28 24.16
N PRO A 492 9.39 -10.91 24.10
CA PRO A 492 8.09 -10.25 24.29
C PRO A 492 7.75 -10.06 25.79
N THR A 493 8.78 -9.94 26.63
CA THR A 493 8.66 -9.95 28.09
C THR A 493 8.08 -8.67 28.67
N GLY A 494 7.94 -7.60 27.89
CA GLY A 494 7.33 -6.35 28.34
C GLY A 494 5.87 -6.52 28.78
N GLU A 495 5.17 -7.51 28.20
CA GLU A 495 3.74 -7.75 28.44
C GLU A 495 3.47 -8.88 29.45
N ILE A 496 4.49 -9.62 29.88
CA ILE A 496 4.30 -10.81 30.72
C ILE A 496 5.19 -10.70 31.96
N ALA A 497 4.53 -10.73 33.13
CA ALA A 497 5.19 -10.71 34.42
C ALA A 497 6.29 -11.80 34.51
N PRO A 498 7.37 -11.57 35.28
CA PRO A 498 8.47 -12.54 35.42
C PRO A 498 8.04 -13.96 35.82
N TRP A 499 7.01 -14.07 36.65
CA TRP A 499 6.41 -15.32 37.15
C TRP A 499 5.12 -15.69 36.41
N GLY A 500 4.80 -14.98 35.32
CA GLY A 500 3.60 -15.24 34.52
C GLY A 500 3.71 -16.54 33.70
N PRO A 501 2.57 -17.13 33.31
CA PRO A 501 2.56 -18.38 32.56
C PRO A 501 3.16 -18.20 31.16
N ARG A 502 3.94 -19.20 30.74
CA ARG A 502 4.62 -19.29 29.43
C ARG A 502 3.93 -20.32 28.54
N ASP A 503 2.68 -20.02 28.23
CA ASP A 503 1.74 -20.91 27.54
C ASP A 503 1.04 -20.20 26.38
N GLN A 504 0.15 -20.92 25.73
CA GLN A 504 -0.60 -20.44 24.59
C GLN A 504 -1.64 -19.36 24.95
N VAL A 505 -2.14 -19.35 26.18
CA VAL A 505 -3.09 -18.32 26.63
C VAL A 505 -2.38 -16.96 26.72
N SER A 506 -1.18 -16.95 27.30
CA SER A 506 -0.29 -15.78 27.30
C SER A 506 0.09 -15.37 25.88
N ALA A 507 0.47 -16.32 25.01
CA ALA A 507 0.80 -16.03 23.62
C ALA A 507 -0.37 -15.40 22.87
N SER A 508 -1.59 -15.91 23.08
CA SER A 508 -2.81 -15.40 22.46
C SER A 508 -3.16 -13.99 22.95
N ARG A 509 -2.94 -13.69 24.25
CA ARG A 509 -3.13 -12.33 24.77
C ARG A 509 -2.17 -11.33 24.12
N VAL A 510 -0.86 -11.64 24.11
CA VAL A 510 0.13 -10.72 23.53
C VAL A 510 0.01 -10.66 22.00
N GLY A 511 -0.36 -11.76 21.36
CA GLY A 511 -0.69 -11.82 19.92
C GLY A 511 -1.82 -10.86 19.56
N ARG A 512 -2.88 -10.77 20.38
CA ARG A 512 -3.94 -9.77 20.19
C ARG A 512 -3.46 -8.32 20.39
N ILE A 513 -2.50 -8.08 21.28
CA ILE A 513 -1.89 -6.74 21.46
C ILE A 513 -1.05 -6.36 20.24
N LEU A 514 -0.33 -7.32 19.64
CA LEU A 514 0.39 -7.10 18.39
C LEU A 514 -0.58 -6.88 17.21
N ALA A 515 -1.61 -7.74 17.09
CA ALA A 515 -2.63 -7.65 16.07
C ALA A 515 -3.35 -6.29 16.08
N SER A 516 -3.70 -5.74 17.25
CA SER A 516 -4.37 -4.43 17.31
C SER A 516 -3.50 -3.29 16.79
N GLN A 517 -2.19 -3.33 17.06
CA GLN A 517 -1.23 -2.35 16.55
C GLN A 517 -1.01 -2.49 15.05
N ILE A 518 -0.99 -3.74 14.54
CA ILE A 518 -0.91 -4.01 13.10
C ILE A 518 -2.18 -3.49 12.42
N LEU A 519 -3.37 -3.82 12.94
CA LEU A 519 -4.66 -3.41 12.39
C LEU A 519 -4.77 -1.88 12.31
N GLU A 520 -4.43 -1.17 13.40
CA GLU A 520 -4.41 0.29 13.43
C GLU A 520 -3.54 0.87 12.30
N SER A 521 -2.33 0.33 12.11
CA SER A 521 -1.40 0.79 11.08
C SER A 521 -1.87 0.41 9.67
N LEU A 522 -2.46 -0.78 9.51
CA LEU A 522 -2.96 -1.30 8.24
C LEU A 522 -4.09 -0.43 7.69
N GLU A 523 -5.08 -0.08 8.52
CA GLU A 523 -6.21 0.79 8.15
C GLU A 523 -5.77 2.22 7.79
N ARG A 524 -4.64 2.68 8.33
CA ARG A 524 -4.06 4.00 8.03
C ARG A 524 -3.06 3.98 6.87
N THR A 525 -2.78 2.82 6.29
CA THR A 525 -1.79 2.68 5.20
C THR A 525 -2.40 3.13 3.88
N GLN A 526 -1.72 4.05 3.20
CA GLN A 526 -2.10 4.48 1.86
C GLN A 526 -1.38 3.63 0.83
N VAL A 527 -2.11 3.22 -0.21
CA VAL A 527 -1.59 2.41 -1.31
C VAL A 527 -1.25 3.26 -2.53
N GLN A 528 -0.38 2.74 -3.37
CA GLN A 528 0.06 3.34 -4.62
C GLN A 528 -0.51 2.55 -5.81
N GLU A 529 -0.81 3.25 -6.89
CA GLU A 529 -1.40 2.67 -8.12
C GLU A 529 -0.41 1.81 -8.91
N ALA A 530 0.86 2.21 -8.86
CA ALA A 530 1.98 1.54 -9.52
C ALA A 530 3.07 1.24 -8.50
N THR A 531 3.60 0.02 -8.52
CA THR A 531 4.64 -0.44 -7.60
C THR A 531 5.72 -1.15 -8.41
N LYS A 532 6.95 -0.62 -8.38
CA LYS A 532 8.11 -1.25 -9.01
C LYS A 532 8.62 -2.37 -8.12
N LEU A 533 8.82 -3.56 -8.70
CA LEU A 533 9.42 -4.70 -8.04
C LEU A 533 10.89 -4.86 -8.45
N GLY A 534 11.67 -5.52 -7.59
CA GLY A 534 13.05 -5.86 -7.90
C GLY A 534 13.65 -6.84 -6.91
N VAL A 535 14.74 -7.48 -7.31
CA VAL A 535 15.50 -8.38 -6.45
C VAL A 535 16.99 -8.23 -6.67
N SER A 536 17.76 -8.36 -5.59
CA SER A 536 19.19 -8.61 -5.64
C SER A 536 19.53 -9.57 -4.50
N SER A 537 20.37 -10.57 -4.76
CA SER A 537 20.82 -11.50 -3.74
C SER A 537 22.29 -11.86 -3.92
N ARG A 538 22.90 -12.32 -2.84
CA ARG A 538 24.30 -12.75 -2.82
C ARG A 538 24.49 -13.90 -1.85
N VAL A 539 25.13 -14.96 -2.33
CA VAL A 539 25.66 -16.02 -1.46
C VAL A 539 26.93 -15.49 -0.80
N VAL A 540 27.01 -15.62 0.52
CA VAL A 540 28.12 -15.20 1.35
C VAL A 540 28.63 -16.37 2.17
N SER A 541 29.93 -16.35 2.44
CA SER A 541 30.62 -17.38 3.21
C SER A 541 31.01 -16.83 4.58
N LEU A 542 30.45 -17.37 5.65
CA LEU A 542 30.67 -16.88 7.02
C LEU A 542 31.65 -17.78 7.79
N PRO A 543 32.60 -17.22 8.54
CA PRO A 543 33.51 -18.00 9.38
C PRO A 543 32.77 -18.61 10.59
N VAL A 544 33.15 -19.84 10.95
CA VAL A 544 32.60 -20.60 12.09
C VAL A 544 33.58 -20.62 13.25
N ARG A 545 33.08 -20.61 14.48
CA ARG A 545 33.92 -20.61 15.67
C ARG A 545 34.58 -21.95 15.92
N ASP A 546 35.86 -21.92 16.29
CA ASP A 546 36.64 -23.12 16.59
C ASP A 546 36.12 -23.85 17.83
N ASP A 547 35.66 -23.11 18.86
CA ASP A 547 35.09 -23.69 20.08
C ASP A 547 33.74 -24.38 19.87
N TRP A 548 33.00 -23.99 18.82
CA TRP A 548 31.78 -24.64 18.37
C TRP A 548 32.07 -25.92 17.59
N ILE A 549 33.10 -25.93 16.74
CA ILE A 549 33.56 -27.14 16.05
C ILE A 549 33.94 -28.21 17.08
N SER A 550 34.77 -27.84 18.06
CA SER A 550 35.15 -28.76 19.14
C SER A 550 33.94 -29.23 19.96
N LEU A 551 32.94 -28.36 20.19
CA LEU A 551 31.70 -28.75 20.88
C LEU A 551 30.97 -29.86 20.12
N LEU A 552 30.85 -29.74 18.79
CA LEU A 552 30.16 -30.75 17.99
C LEU A 552 30.94 -32.05 17.87
N GLU A 553 32.26 -32.00 17.77
CA GLU A 553 33.11 -33.19 17.79
C GLU A 553 32.99 -33.93 19.13
N GLU A 554 32.96 -33.19 20.25
CA GLU A 554 32.71 -33.72 21.60
C GLU A 554 31.30 -34.33 21.75
N GLU A 555 30.26 -33.60 21.34
CA GLU A 555 28.86 -34.06 21.40
C GLU A 555 28.62 -35.28 20.51
N GLN A 556 29.20 -35.31 19.30
CA GLN A 556 29.13 -36.46 18.43
C GLN A 556 29.80 -37.68 19.06
N ALA A 557 30.99 -37.52 19.62
CA ALA A 557 31.66 -38.59 20.33
C ALA A 557 30.82 -39.10 21.52
N ARG A 558 30.21 -38.18 22.29
CA ARG A 558 29.33 -38.52 23.42
C ARG A 558 28.06 -39.25 23.00
N MET A 559 27.34 -38.73 22.00
CA MET A 559 26.09 -39.31 21.50
C MET A 559 26.30 -40.66 20.81
N CYS A 560 27.40 -40.84 20.07
CA CYS A 560 27.76 -42.14 19.52
C CYS A 560 28.04 -43.19 20.62
N GLN A 561 28.59 -42.77 21.76
CA GLN A 561 28.79 -43.64 22.93
C GLN A 561 27.48 -43.95 23.67
N GLU A 562 26.58 -42.97 23.80
CA GLU A 562 25.33 -43.08 24.57
C GLU A 562 24.22 -43.84 23.83
N PHE A 563 24.12 -43.68 22.50
CA PHE A 563 23.03 -44.22 21.68
C PHE A 563 23.44 -45.30 20.67
N ALA A 564 24.49 -46.09 20.97
CA ALA A 564 24.91 -47.26 20.18
C ALA A 564 24.93 -47.06 18.64
N GLY A 565 25.29 -45.85 18.17
CA GLY A 565 25.45 -45.54 16.75
C GLY A 565 24.23 -45.00 16.00
N GLU A 566 23.08 -44.75 16.64
CA GLU A 566 21.86 -44.28 15.93
C GLU A 566 21.78 -42.75 15.77
N TRP A 567 22.49 -41.96 16.59
CA TRP A 567 22.52 -40.51 16.44
C TRP A 567 23.48 -40.07 15.34
N GLN A 568 22.98 -39.30 14.37
CA GLN A 568 23.76 -38.80 13.25
C GLN A 568 23.62 -37.28 13.11
N LEU A 569 24.75 -36.61 12.90
CA LEU A 569 24.75 -35.22 12.46
C LEU A 569 24.04 -35.12 11.11
N SER A 570 23.18 -34.11 10.97
CA SER A 570 22.55 -33.76 9.71
C SER A 570 23.61 -33.39 8.66
N ASP A 571 23.28 -33.58 7.39
CA ASP A 571 24.19 -33.30 6.28
C ASP A 571 24.65 -31.84 6.27
N SER A 572 23.78 -30.91 6.68
CA SER A 572 24.10 -29.49 6.79
C SER A 572 25.20 -29.23 7.82
N ILE A 573 25.14 -29.89 8.99
CA ILE A 573 26.17 -29.75 10.02
C ILE A 573 27.49 -30.40 9.56
N ARG A 574 27.42 -31.57 8.91
CA ARG A 574 28.62 -32.23 8.35
C ARG A 574 29.32 -31.35 7.31
N GLU A 575 28.57 -30.70 6.44
CA GLU A 575 29.11 -29.77 5.45
C GLU A 575 29.85 -28.61 6.15
N VAL A 576 29.24 -28.00 7.16
CA VAL A 576 29.86 -26.91 7.93
C VAL A 576 31.14 -27.37 8.62
N LEU A 577 31.16 -28.57 9.24
CA LEU A 577 32.36 -29.13 9.86
C LEU A 577 33.48 -29.38 8.84
N SER A 578 33.13 -29.86 7.64
CA SER A 578 34.10 -30.13 6.58
C SER A 578 34.72 -28.84 6.01
N ARG A 579 33.92 -27.78 5.83
CA ARG A 579 34.35 -26.52 5.23
C ARG A 579 34.88 -25.51 6.23
N ARG A 580 34.54 -25.68 7.51
CA ARG A 580 34.76 -24.70 8.61
C ARG A 580 34.20 -23.31 8.31
N ARG A 581 33.18 -23.24 7.43
CA ARG A 581 32.48 -22.04 6.98
C ARG A 581 31.01 -22.38 6.71
N ILE A 582 30.14 -21.38 6.83
CA ILE A 582 28.72 -21.48 6.52
C ILE A 582 28.46 -20.69 5.24
N GLU A 583 28.05 -21.37 4.16
CA GLU A 583 27.55 -20.73 2.94
C GLU A 583 26.07 -20.41 3.11
N THR A 584 25.71 -19.13 2.97
CA THR A 584 24.34 -18.66 3.21
C THR A 584 24.01 -17.48 2.32
N GLU A 585 22.80 -16.92 2.37
CA GLU A 585 22.34 -15.90 1.42
C GLU A 585 21.86 -14.62 2.11
N VAL A 586 22.24 -13.47 1.54
CA VAL A 586 21.56 -12.19 1.77
C VAL A 586 20.69 -11.90 0.56
N GLN A 587 19.40 -11.64 0.77
CA GLN A 587 18.42 -11.41 -0.30
C GLN A 587 17.66 -10.10 -0.03
N VAL A 588 17.49 -9.27 -1.05
CA VAL A 588 16.75 -8.00 -0.93
C VAL A 588 15.66 -7.96 -1.97
N PHE A 589 14.41 -7.77 -1.54
CA PHE A 589 13.29 -7.43 -2.41
C PHE A 589 13.02 -5.93 -2.36
N ARG A 590 12.81 -5.33 -3.53
CA ARG A 590 12.29 -3.97 -3.66
C ARG A 590 10.78 -4.04 -3.90
N LEU A 591 10.01 -3.38 -3.04
CA LEU A 591 8.57 -3.14 -3.20
C LEU A 591 8.33 -1.62 -3.20
N GLY A 592 8.29 -1.01 -4.38
CA GLY A 592 8.18 0.44 -4.52
C GLY A 592 9.42 1.16 -3.95
N ASP A 593 9.22 1.88 -2.86
CA ASP A 593 10.25 2.60 -2.07
C ASP A 593 10.66 1.86 -0.78
N LEU A 594 10.21 0.61 -0.58
CA LEU A 594 10.58 -0.25 0.55
C LEU A 594 11.54 -1.37 0.11
N ALA A 595 12.60 -1.59 0.89
CA ALA A 595 13.49 -2.74 0.81
C ALA A 595 13.16 -3.77 1.91
N LEU A 596 12.83 -4.99 1.52
CA LEU A 596 12.74 -6.15 2.43
C LEU A 596 14.06 -6.92 2.37
N VAL A 597 14.79 -6.92 3.47
CA VAL A 597 16.14 -7.51 3.56
C VAL A 597 16.06 -8.83 4.32
N GLY A 598 16.10 -9.93 3.59
CA GLY A 598 16.26 -11.27 4.14
C GLY A 598 17.69 -11.51 4.61
N LEU A 599 17.83 -11.84 5.89
CA LEU A 599 19.07 -12.31 6.50
C LEU A 599 18.92 -13.75 7.01
N PRO A 600 19.97 -14.57 6.95
CA PRO A 600 19.95 -15.92 7.47
C PRO A 600 20.10 -15.89 9.00
N GLY A 601 19.45 -16.79 9.73
CA GLY A 601 19.62 -16.89 11.19
C GLY A 601 19.03 -15.72 12.02
N GLU A 602 19.44 -15.66 13.30
CA GLU A 602 18.94 -14.73 14.32
C GLU A 602 19.87 -13.51 14.47
N VAL A 603 19.46 -12.39 13.88
CA VAL A 603 20.27 -11.17 13.81
C VAL A 603 19.96 -10.23 14.97
N LEU A 604 20.99 -9.73 15.64
CA LEU A 604 20.83 -8.80 16.77
C LEU A 604 20.37 -7.41 16.29
N VAL A 605 19.64 -6.70 17.17
CA VAL A 605 19.07 -5.36 16.89
C VAL A 605 20.11 -4.39 16.34
N GLU A 606 21.33 -4.38 16.90
CA GLU A 606 22.38 -3.45 16.49
C GLU A 606 22.79 -3.64 15.02
N MET A 607 22.84 -4.88 14.53
CA MET A 607 23.18 -5.17 13.15
C MET A 607 22.09 -4.68 12.19
N GLY A 608 20.82 -4.89 12.54
CA GLY A 608 19.68 -4.32 11.80
C GLY A 608 19.71 -2.80 11.76
N GLN A 609 20.06 -2.14 12.89
CA GLN A 609 20.23 -0.69 12.95
C GLN A 609 21.39 -0.21 12.05
N LYS A 610 22.50 -0.93 12.01
CA LYS A 610 23.62 -0.63 11.10
C LYS A 610 23.16 -0.69 9.65
N ILE A 611 22.44 -1.74 9.23
CA ILE A 611 21.92 -1.83 7.86
C ILE A 611 21.01 -0.64 7.54
N LYS A 612 20.01 -0.38 8.39
CA LYS A 612 19.04 0.74 8.21
C LYS A 612 19.71 2.12 8.14
N ALA A 613 20.74 2.38 8.95
CA ALA A 613 21.37 3.70 9.03
C ALA A 613 22.20 4.07 7.78
N GLY A 614 22.56 3.08 6.93
CA GLY A 614 23.43 3.29 5.78
C GLY A 614 22.72 3.53 4.46
N THR A 615 21.39 3.54 4.42
CA THR A 615 20.64 3.61 3.16
C THR A 615 20.17 5.04 2.88
N GLY A 616 20.59 5.61 1.74
CA GLY A 616 20.35 7.01 1.37
C GLY A 616 18.96 7.35 0.84
N GLY A 617 17.91 6.55 1.08
CA GLY A 617 16.60 6.82 0.48
C GLY A 617 15.45 5.90 0.88
N PRO A 618 15.52 4.57 0.65
CA PRO A 618 14.35 3.70 0.80
C PRO A 618 14.00 3.42 2.27
N GLY A 619 12.74 3.02 2.51
CA GLY A 619 12.38 2.32 3.74
C GLY A 619 13.10 0.97 3.80
N VAL A 620 13.46 0.49 4.99
CA VAL A 620 14.14 -0.81 5.16
C VAL A 620 13.46 -1.61 6.26
N ALA A 621 13.02 -2.81 5.91
CA ALA A 621 12.53 -3.82 6.84
C ALA A 621 13.44 -5.05 6.76
N ILE A 622 14.07 -5.41 7.88
CA ILE A 622 14.88 -6.63 7.99
C ILE A 622 13.94 -7.79 8.28
N ILE A 623 14.05 -8.90 7.57
CA ILE A 623 13.41 -10.17 7.89
C ILE A 623 14.53 -11.15 8.23
N GLN A 624 14.59 -11.60 9.47
CA GLN A 624 15.55 -12.61 9.90
C GLN A 624 15.03 -14.02 9.61
N LEU A 625 15.88 -15.05 9.73
CA LEU A 625 15.53 -16.45 9.47
C LEU A 625 14.98 -16.67 8.06
N THR A 626 15.64 -16.06 7.07
CA THR A 626 15.26 -16.20 5.67
C THR A 626 16.19 -17.13 4.93
N ASN A 627 15.59 -18.05 4.16
CA ASN A 627 16.23 -19.04 3.28
C ASN A 627 17.21 -20.01 3.97
N ASP A 628 17.50 -19.78 5.24
CA ASP A 628 18.41 -20.54 6.08
C ASP A 628 18.27 -20.09 7.55
N ASP A 629 18.60 -20.99 8.47
CA ASP A 629 18.75 -20.70 9.89
C ASP A 629 20.09 -21.22 10.38
N ILE A 630 21.01 -20.28 10.56
CA ILE A 630 22.39 -20.55 10.97
C ILE A 630 22.60 -20.30 12.47
N GLY A 631 21.53 -20.06 13.23
CA GLY A 631 21.56 -19.66 14.63
C GLY A 631 21.86 -18.17 14.82
N TYR A 632 22.38 -17.81 16.00
CA TYR A 632 22.73 -16.44 16.36
C TYR A 632 23.85 -15.88 15.51
N ILE A 633 23.68 -14.62 15.09
CA ILE A 633 24.69 -13.81 14.41
C ILE A 633 25.00 -12.59 15.28
N PRO A 634 25.94 -12.71 16.23
CA PRO A 634 26.24 -11.66 17.19
C PRO A 634 27.12 -10.57 16.57
N THR A 635 27.02 -9.36 17.11
CA THR A 635 27.94 -8.27 16.76
C THR A 635 29.29 -8.43 17.46
N HIS A 636 30.32 -7.77 16.95
CA HIS A 636 31.64 -7.64 17.62
C HIS A 636 31.48 -7.22 19.08
N ARG A 637 30.59 -6.25 19.32
CA ARG A 637 30.26 -5.77 20.67
C ARG A 637 29.67 -6.88 21.53
N ALA A 638 28.69 -7.64 21.04
CA ALA A 638 28.07 -8.71 21.80
C ALA A 638 29.10 -9.76 22.25
N PHE A 639 30.08 -10.08 21.40
CA PHE A 639 31.19 -10.97 21.74
C PHE A 639 32.05 -10.44 22.89
N SER A 640 32.38 -9.14 22.88
CA SER A 640 33.16 -8.53 23.97
C SER A 640 32.43 -8.49 25.32
N GLU A 641 31.10 -8.31 25.27
CA GLU A 641 30.22 -8.19 26.44
C GLU A 641 29.82 -9.55 27.04
N GLY A 642 29.80 -10.62 26.24
CA GLY A 642 29.25 -11.92 26.63
C GLY A 642 27.72 -12.01 26.47
N GLY A 643 27.12 -13.01 27.09
CA GLY A 643 25.68 -13.31 27.01
C GLY A 643 25.38 -14.64 26.32
N TYR A 644 24.10 -15.01 26.26
CA TYR A 644 23.65 -16.28 25.66
C TYR A 644 23.95 -16.33 24.16
N GLU A 645 23.71 -15.25 23.42
CA GLU A 645 23.84 -15.21 21.96
C GLU A 645 25.26 -15.53 21.47
N VAL A 646 26.27 -15.37 22.34
CA VAL A 646 27.69 -15.66 22.07
C VAL A 646 28.20 -16.90 22.82
N GLY A 647 27.31 -17.64 23.47
CA GLY A 647 27.65 -18.82 24.26
C GLY A 647 28.10 -20.01 23.41
N ARG A 648 28.82 -20.94 24.06
CA ARG A 648 29.22 -22.22 23.46
C ARG A 648 28.03 -23.19 23.48
N HIS A 649 27.20 -23.16 22.44
CA HIS A 649 26.06 -24.05 22.24
C HIS A 649 25.75 -24.24 20.75
N LEU A 650 24.86 -25.18 20.40
CA LEU A 650 24.51 -25.53 19.01
C LEU A 650 24.18 -24.34 18.10
N TRP A 651 23.53 -23.30 18.64
CA TRP A 651 23.06 -22.11 17.90
C TRP A 651 24.08 -20.96 17.83
N GLY A 652 25.26 -21.08 18.45
CA GLY A 652 26.25 -20.01 18.55
C GLY A 652 27.43 -20.26 17.61
N ARG A 653 27.15 -20.35 16.30
CA ARG A 653 28.08 -20.93 15.31
C ARG A 653 29.04 -19.90 14.70
N ALA A 654 28.53 -18.74 14.31
CA ALA A 654 29.27 -17.74 13.55
C ALA A 654 30.29 -16.97 14.41
N LYS A 655 31.43 -16.61 13.83
CA LYS A 655 32.38 -15.64 14.43
C LYS A 655 31.86 -14.19 14.25
N PRO A 656 32.31 -13.20 15.05
CA PRO A 656 31.81 -11.81 14.94
C PRO A 656 32.03 -11.16 13.57
N GLU A 657 33.01 -11.63 12.79
CA GLU A 657 33.30 -11.18 11.42
C GLU A 657 32.12 -11.40 10.45
N ALA A 658 31.11 -12.20 10.83
CA ALA A 658 29.85 -12.26 10.10
C ALA A 658 29.18 -10.88 9.99
N GLU A 659 29.34 -10.00 10.98
CA GLU A 659 28.89 -8.62 10.93
C GLU A 659 29.54 -7.82 9.79
N ASP A 660 30.84 -8.00 9.59
CA ASP A 660 31.64 -7.30 8.57
C ASP A 660 31.32 -7.76 7.15
N ILE A 661 30.63 -8.90 7.01
CA ILE A 661 30.22 -9.46 5.73
C ILE A 661 28.75 -9.10 5.44
N LEU A 662 27.85 -9.35 6.39
CA LEU A 662 26.40 -9.23 6.17
C LEU A 662 25.95 -7.78 6.07
N VAL A 663 26.48 -6.88 6.92
CA VAL A 663 26.06 -5.47 6.92
C VAL A 663 26.44 -4.77 5.61
N PRO A 664 27.70 -4.83 5.13
CA PRO A 664 28.06 -4.23 3.85
C PRO A 664 27.32 -4.88 2.68
N THR A 665 27.22 -6.22 2.66
CA THR A 665 26.51 -6.93 1.59
C THR A 665 25.06 -6.48 1.48
N ALA A 666 24.32 -6.43 2.59
CA ALA A 666 22.92 -5.98 2.57
C ALA A 666 22.80 -4.54 2.04
N ARG A 667 23.70 -3.64 2.44
CA ARG A 667 23.70 -2.25 1.97
C ARG A 667 24.01 -2.15 0.48
N GLU A 668 25.00 -2.88 -0.01
CA GLU A 668 25.34 -2.93 -1.43
C GLU A 668 24.17 -3.42 -2.27
N LEU A 669 23.49 -4.50 -1.86
CA LEU A 669 22.33 -5.04 -2.56
C LEU A 669 21.15 -4.05 -2.58
N ILE A 670 20.93 -3.30 -1.50
CA ILE A 670 19.93 -2.21 -1.47
C ILE A 670 20.34 -1.12 -2.47
N GLU A 671 21.59 -0.68 -2.44
CA GLU A 671 22.06 0.37 -3.34
C GLU A 671 21.96 -0.04 -4.82
N GLU A 672 22.30 -1.28 -5.17
CA GLU A 672 22.13 -1.83 -6.52
C GLU A 672 20.68 -1.76 -7.01
N LEU A 673 19.71 -1.99 -6.12
CA LEU A 673 18.28 -2.02 -6.45
C LEU A 673 17.65 -0.63 -6.60
N PHE A 674 18.15 0.35 -5.84
CA PHE A 674 17.54 1.67 -5.76
C PHE A 674 18.30 2.76 -6.54
N ARG A 675 19.52 2.48 -7.02
CA ARG A 675 20.20 3.33 -8.03
C ARG A 675 19.68 3.12 -9.46
N ARG A 676 18.86 2.09 -9.70
CA ARG A 676 18.20 1.75 -10.98
C ARG A 676 16.69 2.06 -10.96
#